data_AF-F2U4K0-F1
#
_entry.id   AF-F2U4K0-F1
#
_cell.length_a   1.000
_cell.length_b   1.000
_cell.length_c   1.000
_cell.angle_alpha   90.00
_cell.angle_beta   90.00
_cell.angle_gamma   90.00
#
_symmetry.space_group_name_H-M   'P 1'
#
loop_
_entity.id
_entity.type
_entity.pdbx_description
1 polymer ?
#
loop_
_entity_poly.entity_id
_entity_poly.type
_entity_poly.pdbx_seq_one_letter_code
_entity_poly.pdbx_strand_id
1 'polypeptide(L)'
;MSGEDNNNVTVTLGAPTWAEIAKHLLRPPSWQQDPFPVARYFDCDHEDTNLGPSTCVGVRGFFNLMLTCRGMYHDLPWAMPKWCLAEEAVPKAPPNRAPSTFSFQAHSEHWLDTFQVRLAPRQQEPLHVASDAVAFDEGAWLRQRFLVHSWLGMTWNSECVYLQRQVQAQAPAFWSDFARFGRIKFSSLPAMEAWTNRPHGSNERTQADTEAPATASTASAESTHSVSAPSSSADAGGGTPVQVQPALFSIKAVLGPMGSAERFMACRKQLAHVKGGTFELILWHRCRRLTIRDVRELQLFADGVHIKRVDFANIDDLYWFASAHNGCVEGKMTNIGRIHLEGGCDGYATLTDIAPLVDTPRVQIEEFQECRANMTPLCNARQLVLCQHVDEVSFLGNVHHVEWLHCMVEELSLNASRVALGNLEPDDDSVALHLPNATYIALKGCPGAVVLECPVRLQFLQLYGCTNAQLPTFEHAHVVDIDMELGVEALRDLGSRVDKLVLRDDAAKLVSQLGTIPVCVEVHGSAEDIGLADGVLPACVRRAVLTVHTNAFHVGLLAHVQQLTLQAGEGSRPAIQGLDELRNLKALRIVGCELSGTVSASEQVCFTDCSGSITVENAGTLYITDKRDATEKRESDATLMQVLSTRNVHVCRIVDCELETLCGFAGVHCLVLQCCTVADAETLPQVACLCLRGRCYRQPIVSLVGRAREDMIAVINSGQTDVSEDLQLLQDDKDINDDDILQDFEDEDDDDDDSDDDDDDDDDDD
;
A
#
# COMPACT_ATOMS: atom_id res chain seq x y z
N MET A 1 5.01 0.75 66.26
CA MET A 1 4.69 -0.41 65.39
C MET A 1 3.24 -0.28 64.97
N SER A 2 3.00 0.49 63.91
CA SER A 2 1.70 0.68 63.27
C SER A 2 1.84 0.16 61.85
N GLY A 3 1.10 -0.89 61.53
CA GLY A 3 1.12 -1.52 60.21
C GLY A 3 0.40 -0.64 59.19
N GLU A 4 1.12 -0.29 58.13
CA GLU A 4 0.53 0.27 56.92
C GLU A 4 0.15 -0.89 56.00
N ASP A 5 -1.15 -1.15 55.90
CA ASP A 5 -1.74 -2.04 54.91
C ASP A 5 -1.61 -1.39 53.52
N ASN A 6 -0.55 -1.74 52.80
CA ASN A 6 -0.40 -1.44 51.37
C ASN A 6 -1.44 -2.23 50.56
N ASN A 7 -2.66 -1.68 50.48
CA ASN A 7 -3.69 -2.10 49.52
C ASN A 7 -3.25 -1.71 48.09
N ASN A 8 -2.34 -2.50 47.50
CA ASN A 8 -2.12 -2.48 46.06
C ASN A 8 -3.37 -3.05 45.38
N VAL A 9 -4.28 -2.17 44.98
CA VAL A 9 -5.43 -2.52 44.13
C VAL A 9 -4.88 -2.82 42.74
N THR A 10 -4.64 -4.10 42.47
CA THR A 10 -4.29 -4.56 41.11
C THR A 10 -5.55 -4.47 40.25
N VAL A 11 -5.66 -3.42 39.44
CA VAL A 11 -6.74 -3.28 38.46
C VAL A 11 -6.47 -4.26 37.32
N THR A 12 -7.22 -5.36 37.29
CA THR A 12 -7.20 -6.30 36.15
C THR A 12 -8.10 -5.76 35.05
N LEU A 13 -7.49 -5.32 33.95
CA LEU A 13 -8.22 -4.91 32.75
C LEU A 13 -8.80 -6.14 32.04
N GLY A 14 -10.10 -6.11 31.75
CA GLY A 14 -10.79 -7.17 31.00
C GLY A 14 -10.49 -7.13 29.50
N ALA A 15 -10.79 -8.23 28.79
CA ALA A 15 -10.60 -8.35 27.33
C ALA A 15 -11.23 -7.21 26.51
N PRO A 16 -12.43 -6.67 26.83
CA PRO A 16 -12.99 -5.53 26.10
C PRO A 16 -12.13 -4.27 26.19
N THR A 17 -11.50 -4.01 27.34
CA THR A 17 -10.62 -2.85 27.51
C THR A 17 -9.34 -3.02 26.72
N TRP A 18 -8.76 -4.22 26.73
CA TRP A 18 -7.62 -4.54 25.87
C TRP A 18 -7.94 -4.48 24.39
N ALA A 19 -9.17 -4.79 23.98
CA ALA A 19 -9.62 -4.66 22.60
C ALA A 19 -9.63 -3.19 22.13
N GLU A 20 -10.01 -2.23 22.99
CA GLU A 20 -9.89 -0.81 22.64
C GLU A 20 -8.42 -0.38 22.47
N ILE A 21 -7.52 -0.84 23.34
CA ILE A 21 -6.08 -0.58 23.21
C ILE A 21 -5.55 -1.19 21.91
N ALA A 22 -5.92 -2.43 21.60
CA ALA A 22 -5.57 -3.13 20.37
C ALA A 22 -6.07 -2.40 19.12
N LYS A 23 -7.29 -1.84 19.13
CA LYS A 23 -7.81 -1.02 18.02
C LYS A 23 -6.93 0.20 17.75
N HIS A 24 -6.36 0.82 18.79
CA HIS A 24 -5.41 1.92 18.62
C HIS A 24 -4.09 1.48 18.01
N LEU A 25 -3.62 0.26 18.30
CA LEU A 25 -2.42 -0.30 17.67
C LEU A 25 -2.61 -0.54 16.17
N LEU A 26 -3.83 -0.92 15.75
CA LEU A 26 -4.14 -1.22 14.35
C LEU A 26 -4.52 0.02 13.51
N ARG A 27 -4.75 1.18 14.13
CA ARG A 27 -5.03 2.42 13.39
C ARG A 27 -3.71 3.04 12.94
N PRO A 28 -3.56 3.43 11.66
CA PRO A 28 -2.42 4.24 11.26
C PRO A 28 -2.43 5.56 12.05
N PRO A 29 -1.26 6.09 12.45
CA PRO A 29 -1.18 7.34 13.20
C PRO A 29 -1.90 8.48 12.47
N SER A 30 -2.62 9.33 13.21
CA SER A 30 -3.42 10.41 12.63
C SER A 30 -2.61 11.43 11.80
N TRP A 31 -1.30 11.56 12.04
CA TRP A 31 -0.42 12.42 11.23
C TRP A 31 -0.10 11.85 9.85
N GLN A 32 -0.32 10.55 9.60
CA GLN A 32 -0.29 9.96 8.25
C GLN A 32 -1.65 10.10 7.54
N GLN A 33 -2.71 10.48 8.26
CA GLN A 33 -4.03 10.77 7.71
C GLN A 33 -4.16 12.26 7.37
N ASP A 34 -3.13 12.84 6.75
CA ASP A 34 -3.26 14.18 6.18
C ASP A 34 -4.37 14.10 5.11
N PRO A 35 -5.44 14.91 5.19
CA PRO A 35 -6.59 14.81 4.26
C PRO A 35 -6.26 15.25 2.82
N PHE A 36 -4.99 15.53 2.52
CA PHE A 36 -4.51 16.01 1.22
C PHE A 36 -3.57 14.99 0.57
N PRO A 37 -4.06 14.13 -0.36
CA PRO A 37 -3.23 13.15 -1.06
C PRO A 37 -2.26 13.74 -2.10
N VAL A 38 -2.29 15.07 -2.31
CA VAL A 38 -1.64 15.73 -3.47
C VAL A 38 -0.12 15.68 -3.41
N ALA A 39 0.48 15.51 -2.24
CA ALA A 39 1.93 15.42 -2.08
C ALA A 39 2.51 14.03 -2.46
N ARG A 40 1.69 13.03 -2.83
CA ARG A 40 2.19 11.69 -3.21
C ARG A 40 2.71 11.58 -4.64
N TYR A 41 2.49 12.57 -5.50
CA TYR A 41 2.86 12.50 -6.92
C TYR A 41 4.20 13.15 -7.28
N PHE A 42 4.90 13.80 -6.34
CA PHE A 42 6.14 14.55 -6.64
C PHE A 42 7.30 14.31 -5.65
N ASP A 43 7.28 13.21 -4.89
CA ASP A 43 8.53 12.72 -4.28
C ASP A 43 9.19 11.81 -5.34
N CYS A 44 10.16 12.36 -6.06
CA CYS A 44 10.97 11.66 -7.06
C CYS A 44 11.56 10.35 -6.49
N ASP A 45 11.40 9.25 -7.24
CA ASP A 45 12.14 7.98 -7.12
C ASP A 45 12.35 7.36 -5.72
N HIS A 46 11.42 7.55 -4.79
CA HIS A 46 11.41 6.81 -3.52
C HIS A 46 10.63 5.49 -3.66
N GLU A 47 11.15 4.61 -4.52
CA GLU A 47 10.39 3.50 -5.06
C GLU A 47 10.32 2.23 -4.18
N ASP A 48 11.10 2.05 -3.11
CA ASP A 48 11.25 0.71 -2.49
C ASP A 48 10.85 0.51 -1.01
N THR A 49 10.02 1.37 -0.40
CA THR A 49 9.57 1.16 1.01
C THR A 49 8.06 1.19 1.27
N ASN A 50 7.23 1.04 0.23
CA ASN A 50 5.82 1.42 0.26
C ASN A 50 4.80 0.44 0.89
N LEU A 51 5.23 -0.46 1.76
CA LEU A 51 4.36 -0.86 2.87
C LEU A 51 4.68 0.11 4.01
N GLY A 52 3.80 1.09 4.22
CA GLY A 52 3.92 2.06 5.32
C GLY A 52 4.38 1.32 6.60
N PRO A 53 5.59 1.57 7.12
CA PRO A 53 6.17 0.82 8.24
C PRO A 53 5.27 0.77 9.47
N SER A 54 4.32 1.69 9.56
CA SER A 54 3.31 1.82 10.62
C SER A 54 2.33 0.64 10.68
N THR A 55 1.80 0.15 9.55
CA THR A 55 0.79 -0.94 9.55
C THR A 55 1.37 -2.24 10.10
N CYS A 56 2.53 -2.67 9.58
CA CYS A 56 3.20 -3.88 10.05
C CYS A 56 3.59 -3.78 11.53
N VAL A 57 4.00 -2.60 12.00
CA VAL A 57 4.29 -2.34 13.42
C VAL A 57 3.02 -2.46 14.27
N GLY A 58 1.88 -1.94 13.81
CA GLY A 58 0.60 -2.04 14.49
C GLY A 58 0.11 -3.48 14.65
N VAL A 59 0.11 -4.23 13.54
CA VAL A 59 -0.27 -5.66 13.54
C VAL A 59 0.65 -6.48 14.43
N ARG A 60 1.97 -6.24 14.38
CA ARG A 60 2.91 -6.89 15.29
C ARG A 60 2.67 -6.51 16.75
N GLY A 61 2.44 -5.24 17.03
CA GLY A 61 2.09 -4.75 18.37
C GLY A 61 0.87 -5.48 18.93
N PHE A 62 -0.15 -5.68 18.09
CA PHE A 62 -1.33 -6.47 18.43
C PHE A 62 -1.00 -7.94 18.75
N PHE A 63 -0.21 -8.61 17.92
CA PHE A 63 0.20 -10.00 18.19
C PHE A 63 1.07 -10.12 19.45
N ASN A 64 2.00 -9.21 19.66
CA ASN A 64 2.80 -9.15 20.88
C ASN A 64 1.90 -9.00 22.10
N LEU A 65 0.91 -8.09 22.04
CA LEU A 65 -0.08 -7.91 23.10
C LEU A 65 -0.85 -9.20 23.37
N MET A 66 -1.37 -9.84 22.32
CA MET A 66 -2.06 -11.13 22.40
C MET A 66 -1.17 -12.23 23.04
N LEU A 67 0.14 -12.19 22.82
CA LEU A 67 1.10 -13.17 23.35
C LEU A 67 1.63 -12.83 24.76
N THR A 68 1.30 -11.67 25.33
CA THR A 68 1.79 -11.27 26.67
C THR A 68 1.33 -12.19 27.79
N CYS A 69 0.11 -12.72 27.71
CA CYS A 69 -0.41 -13.65 28.70
C CYS A 69 -1.49 -14.57 28.12
N ARG A 70 -1.78 -15.67 28.84
CA ARG A 70 -2.77 -16.67 28.41
C ARG A 70 -4.16 -16.06 28.23
N GLY A 71 -4.60 -15.18 29.13
CA GLY A 71 -5.93 -14.56 29.05
C GLY A 71 -6.10 -13.75 27.76
N MET A 72 -5.14 -12.86 27.46
CA MET A 72 -5.16 -12.11 26.20
C MET A 72 -5.05 -13.02 24.98
N TYR A 73 -4.24 -14.07 25.05
CA TYR A 73 -4.12 -15.00 23.94
C TYR A 73 -5.46 -15.66 23.60
N HIS A 74 -6.27 -16.02 24.60
CA HIS A 74 -7.58 -16.65 24.39
C HIS A 74 -8.70 -15.66 24.06
N ASP A 75 -8.80 -14.55 24.78
CA ASP A 75 -10.02 -13.74 24.80
C ASP A 75 -9.93 -12.48 23.92
N LEU A 76 -8.74 -11.88 23.82
CA LEU A 76 -8.54 -10.64 23.06
C LEU A 76 -8.97 -10.79 21.59
N PRO A 77 -8.59 -11.85 20.86
CA PRO A 77 -8.96 -11.97 19.47
C PRO A 77 -10.47 -12.00 19.20
N TRP A 78 -11.24 -12.63 20.09
CA TRP A 78 -12.70 -12.69 19.97
C TRP A 78 -13.37 -11.37 20.37
N ALA A 79 -12.71 -10.57 21.20
CA ALA A 79 -13.16 -9.22 21.53
C ALA A 79 -12.86 -8.20 20.41
N MET A 80 -11.97 -8.53 19.47
CA MET A 80 -11.70 -7.69 18.31
C MET A 80 -12.83 -7.80 17.26
N PRO A 81 -13.11 -6.71 16.51
CA PRO A 81 -14.03 -6.78 15.39
C PRO A 81 -13.59 -7.86 14.39
N LYS A 82 -14.58 -8.58 13.85
CA LYS A 82 -14.35 -9.55 12.78
C LYS A 82 -13.58 -8.87 11.63
N TRP A 83 -12.54 -9.55 11.16
CA TRP A 83 -11.69 -9.14 10.05
C TRP A 83 -10.90 -7.84 10.28
N CYS A 84 -10.62 -7.46 11.53
CA CYS A 84 -9.85 -6.24 11.82
C CYS A 84 -8.42 -6.22 11.26
N LEU A 85 -7.83 -7.37 10.90
CA LEU A 85 -6.53 -7.48 10.24
C LEU A 85 -6.65 -7.69 8.73
N ALA A 86 -7.87 -7.84 8.19
CA ALA A 86 -8.08 -8.20 6.78
C ALA A 86 -7.66 -7.09 5.81
N GLU A 87 -7.83 -5.83 6.22
CA GLU A 87 -7.56 -4.65 5.40
C GLU A 87 -6.09 -4.26 5.42
N GLU A 88 -5.41 -4.52 6.54
CA GLU A 88 -3.98 -4.25 6.73
C GLU A 88 -3.09 -5.29 6.02
N ALA A 89 -3.61 -6.50 5.76
CA ALA A 89 -2.85 -7.62 5.20
C ALA A 89 -2.78 -7.64 3.67
N VAL A 90 -3.61 -6.86 2.97
CA VAL A 90 -3.58 -6.75 1.51
C VAL A 90 -2.88 -5.43 1.17
N PRO A 91 -1.63 -5.46 0.68
CA PRO A 91 -1.00 -4.25 0.17
C PRO A 91 -1.91 -3.71 -0.92
N LYS A 92 -2.44 -2.50 -0.73
CA LYS A 92 -3.00 -1.75 -1.85
C LYS A 92 -1.80 -1.28 -2.65
N ALA A 93 -1.40 -2.06 -3.64
CA ALA A 93 -0.44 -1.58 -4.62
C ALA A 93 -1.01 -0.28 -5.21
N PRO A 94 -0.18 0.76 -5.44
CA PRO A 94 -0.61 1.86 -6.26
C PRO A 94 -1.03 1.28 -7.64
N PRO A 95 -2.10 1.82 -8.25
CA PRO A 95 -2.67 1.29 -9.48
C PRO A 95 -1.63 1.06 -10.59
N ASN A 96 -0.63 1.94 -10.70
CA ASN A 96 0.32 1.97 -11.80
C ASN A 96 1.55 1.06 -11.60
N ARG A 97 1.53 0.15 -10.62
CA ARG A 97 2.61 -0.84 -10.44
C ARG A 97 2.09 -2.25 -10.58
N ALA A 98 2.80 -3.04 -11.38
CA ALA A 98 2.71 -4.49 -11.35
C ALA A 98 2.80 -4.95 -9.87
N PRO A 99 1.86 -5.78 -9.38
CA PRO A 99 1.76 -6.11 -7.97
C PRO A 99 3.03 -6.82 -7.50
N SER A 100 3.93 -6.07 -6.84
CA SER A 100 5.11 -6.64 -6.21
C SER A 100 4.66 -7.67 -5.16
N THR A 101 5.32 -8.83 -5.15
CA THR A 101 4.95 -10.03 -4.38
C THR A 101 5.12 -9.88 -2.86
N PHE A 102 5.47 -8.69 -2.37
CA PHE A 102 5.65 -8.38 -0.95
C PHE A 102 4.29 -8.23 -0.24
N SER A 103 3.65 -9.37 0.03
CA SER A 103 2.42 -9.42 0.82
C SER A 103 2.72 -9.86 2.25
N PHE A 104 1.95 -9.35 3.21
CA PHE A 104 1.92 -9.83 4.60
C PHE A 104 1.74 -11.37 4.70
N GLN A 105 1.24 -11.98 3.63
CA GLN A 105 1.13 -13.42 3.44
C GLN A 105 2.49 -14.14 3.60
N ALA A 106 3.59 -13.61 3.06
CA ALA A 106 4.93 -14.20 3.19
C ALA A 106 5.42 -14.23 4.65
N HIS A 107 5.02 -13.25 5.46
CA HIS A 107 5.34 -13.24 6.89
C HIS A 107 4.43 -14.18 7.69
N SER A 108 3.17 -14.35 7.29
CA SER A 108 2.27 -15.33 7.91
C SER A 108 2.75 -16.76 7.69
N GLU A 109 3.31 -17.08 6.52
CA GLU A 109 3.89 -18.38 6.20
C GLU A 109 5.06 -18.70 7.15
N HIS A 110 6.02 -17.78 7.33
CA HIS A 110 7.10 -17.95 8.31
C HIS A 110 6.63 -18.03 9.78
N TRP A 111 5.63 -17.23 10.17
CA TRP A 111 5.07 -17.30 11.53
C TRP A 111 4.36 -18.63 11.79
N LEU A 112 3.67 -19.16 10.77
CA LEU A 112 2.96 -20.43 10.83
C LEU A 112 3.87 -21.65 10.69
N ASP A 113 5.05 -21.53 10.06
CA ASP A 113 6.00 -22.66 9.97
C ASP A 113 6.43 -23.14 11.36
N THR A 114 6.54 -22.26 12.35
CA THR A 114 6.77 -22.65 13.75
C THR A 114 5.63 -23.53 14.31
N PHE A 115 4.40 -23.35 13.83
CA PHE A 115 3.24 -24.19 14.15
C PHE A 115 3.19 -25.47 13.31
N GLN A 116 3.63 -25.43 12.05
CA GLN A 116 3.61 -26.57 11.12
C GLN A 116 4.71 -27.59 11.41
N VAL A 117 5.89 -27.16 11.88
CA VAL A 117 7.00 -28.05 12.29
C VAL A 117 6.56 -29.07 13.35
N ARG A 118 5.57 -28.75 14.19
CA ARG A 118 5.00 -29.68 15.18
C ARG A 118 3.96 -30.65 14.60
N LEU A 119 3.38 -30.32 13.45
CA LEU A 119 2.40 -31.15 12.73
C LEU A 119 3.04 -32.14 11.74
N ALA A 120 4.35 -32.01 11.51
CA ALA A 120 5.15 -33.05 10.88
C ALA A 120 5.17 -34.30 11.78
N PRO A 121 5.13 -35.52 11.22
CA PRO A 121 5.15 -36.74 12.02
C PRO A 121 6.46 -36.81 12.82
N ARG A 122 6.41 -36.46 14.11
CA ARG A 122 7.52 -36.74 15.02
C ARG A 122 7.65 -38.25 15.13
N GLN A 123 8.80 -38.80 14.73
CA GLN A 123 9.19 -40.14 15.14
C GLN A 123 9.19 -40.15 16.68
N GLN A 124 8.21 -40.86 17.25
CA GLN A 124 8.00 -40.90 18.69
C GLN A 124 9.16 -41.64 19.35
N GLU A 125 10.05 -40.91 20.04
CA GLU A 125 10.85 -41.51 21.09
C GLU A 125 9.96 -41.67 22.36
N PRO A 126 9.89 -42.87 22.96
CA PRO A 126 9.02 -43.12 24.10
C PRO A 126 9.62 -42.56 25.39
N LEU A 127 9.30 -41.31 25.70
CA LEU A 127 9.56 -40.73 27.02
C LEU A 127 8.39 -41.04 27.98
N HIS A 128 8.58 -42.09 28.78
CA HIS A 128 7.72 -42.44 29.91
C HIS A 128 7.88 -41.41 31.04
N VAL A 129 7.01 -40.40 31.09
CA VAL A 129 6.79 -39.60 32.31
C VAL A 129 5.30 -39.65 32.65
N ALA A 130 4.97 -40.45 33.66
CA ALA A 130 3.63 -40.52 34.23
C ALA A 130 3.40 -39.31 35.15
N SER A 131 2.57 -38.36 34.70
CA SER A 131 2.06 -37.26 35.52
C SER A 131 0.59 -37.02 35.14
N ASP A 132 -0.28 -36.81 36.14
CA ASP A 132 -1.73 -36.55 36.05
C ASP A 132 -2.08 -35.22 35.34
N ALA A 133 -1.38 -34.90 34.26
CA ALA A 133 -1.71 -33.78 33.40
C ALA A 133 -3.01 -34.11 32.65
N VAL A 134 -4.04 -33.29 32.87
CA VAL A 134 -5.26 -33.26 32.05
C VAL A 134 -4.86 -33.38 30.59
N ALA A 135 -5.34 -34.43 29.91
CA ALA A 135 -4.96 -34.73 28.53
C ALA A 135 -5.22 -33.48 27.65
N PHE A 136 -4.12 -32.86 27.21
CA PHE A 136 -4.17 -31.69 26.34
C PHE A 136 -4.59 -32.16 24.95
N ASP A 137 -5.82 -31.85 24.55
CA ASP A 137 -6.30 -32.09 23.18
C ASP A 137 -5.67 -31.04 22.25
N GLU A 138 -4.49 -31.39 21.73
CA GLU A 138 -3.75 -30.57 20.77
C GLU A 138 -4.58 -30.27 19.51
N GLY A 139 -5.44 -31.19 19.09
CA GLY A 139 -6.30 -31.02 17.91
C GLY A 139 -7.38 -29.95 18.13
N ALA A 140 -8.06 -30.00 19.27
CA ALA A 140 -9.04 -28.97 19.64
C ALA A 140 -8.37 -27.59 19.83
N TRP A 141 -7.20 -27.56 20.47
CA TRP A 141 -6.43 -26.33 20.64
C TRP A 141 -6.04 -25.71 19.29
N LEU A 142 -5.47 -26.50 18.38
CA LEU A 142 -5.10 -26.02 17.04
C LEU A 142 -6.30 -25.52 16.25
N ARG A 143 -7.44 -26.22 16.31
CA ARG A 143 -8.69 -25.81 15.66
C ARG A 143 -9.13 -24.44 16.14
N GLN A 144 -9.16 -24.24 17.46
CA GLN A 144 -9.56 -22.97 18.06
C GLN A 144 -8.64 -21.84 17.58
N ARG A 145 -7.32 -22.08 17.51
CA ARG A 145 -6.35 -21.06 17.05
C ARG A 145 -6.49 -20.73 15.58
N PHE A 146 -6.68 -21.73 14.73
CA PHE A 146 -6.93 -21.52 13.32
C PHE A 146 -8.19 -20.67 13.10
N LEU A 147 -9.27 -20.96 13.82
CA LEU A 147 -10.51 -20.20 13.75
C LEU A 147 -10.36 -18.77 14.31
N VAL A 148 -9.61 -18.58 15.39
CA VAL A 148 -9.28 -17.25 15.93
C VAL A 148 -8.56 -16.38 14.89
N HIS A 149 -7.52 -16.91 14.24
CA HIS A 149 -6.80 -16.14 13.22
C HIS A 149 -7.68 -15.86 12.00
N SER A 150 -8.55 -16.81 11.63
CA SER A 150 -9.56 -16.61 10.59
C SER A 150 -10.55 -15.49 10.96
N TRP A 151 -11.01 -15.44 12.22
CA TRP A 151 -11.88 -14.37 12.74
C TRP A 151 -11.22 -13.00 12.63
N LEU A 152 -9.93 -12.91 12.99
CA LEU A 152 -9.14 -11.69 12.86
C LEU A 152 -8.93 -11.24 11.40
N GLY A 153 -9.18 -12.12 10.42
CA GLY A 153 -9.09 -11.80 9.00
C GLY A 153 -7.89 -12.40 8.27
N MET A 154 -7.18 -13.36 8.88
CA MET A 154 -6.12 -14.10 8.21
C MET A 154 -6.66 -14.82 6.96
N THR A 155 -5.92 -14.74 5.86
CA THR A 155 -6.28 -15.42 4.61
C THR A 155 -5.36 -16.62 4.43
N TRP A 156 -5.95 -17.80 4.30
CA TRP A 156 -5.21 -19.05 4.20
C TRP A 156 -5.00 -19.42 2.74
N ASN A 157 -3.79 -19.81 2.37
CA ASN A 157 -3.57 -20.49 1.10
C ASN A 157 -4.42 -21.78 1.09
N SER A 158 -5.11 -22.05 -0.03
CA SER A 158 -5.86 -23.29 -0.20
C SER A 158 -5.02 -24.53 0.04
N GLU A 159 -3.71 -24.47 -0.18
CA GLU A 159 -2.75 -25.56 0.02
C GLU A 159 -2.31 -25.75 1.49
N CYS A 160 -2.78 -24.92 2.41
CA CYS A 160 -2.46 -25.03 3.83
C CYS A 160 -2.74 -26.45 4.37
N VAL A 161 -1.69 -27.13 4.86
CA VAL A 161 -1.75 -28.53 5.30
C VAL A 161 -2.84 -28.77 6.34
N TYR A 162 -2.99 -27.86 7.32
CA TYR A 162 -4.03 -27.98 8.34
C TYR A 162 -5.43 -27.92 7.71
N LEU A 163 -5.67 -26.96 6.82
CA LEU A 163 -6.95 -26.80 6.14
C LEU A 163 -7.26 -28.01 5.25
N GLN A 164 -6.27 -28.50 4.52
CA GLN A 164 -6.36 -29.70 3.69
C GLN A 164 -6.77 -30.94 4.50
N ARG A 165 -6.20 -31.13 5.70
CA ARG A 165 -6.62 -32.18 6.65
C ARG A 165 -8.08 -31.99 7.10
N GLN A 166 -8.54 -30.76 7.35
CA GLN A 166 -9.94 -30.51 7.72
C GLN A 166 -10.93 -30.77 6.58
N VAL A 167 -10.51 -30.52 5.32
CA VAL A 167 -11.31 -30.87 4.13
C VAL A 167 -11.45 -32.39 4.02
N GLN A 168 -10.35 -33.12 4.18
CA GLN A 168 -10.34 -34.59 4.15
C GLN A 168 -11.15 -35.21 5.29
N ALA A 169 -11.05 -34.65 6.50
CA ALA A 169 -11.78 -35.13 7.67
C ALA A 169 -13.27 -34.76 7.67
N GLN A 170 -13.72 -33.90 6.75
CA GLN A 170 -15.11 -33.41 6.65
C GLN A 170 -15.70 -32.92 7.99
N ALA A 171 -14.89 -32.28 8.84
CA ALA A 171 -15.26 -31.92 10.21
C ALA A 171 -16.41 -30.87 10.23
N PRO A 172 -17.68 -31.24 10.53
CA PRO A 172 -18.83 -30.35 10.30
C PRO A 172 -18.80 -29.11 11.17
N ALA A 173 -18.41 -29.27 12.44
CA ALA A 173 -18.30 -28.16 13.39
C ALA A 173 -17.26 -27.12 12.94
N PHE A 174 -16.13 -27.58 12.39
CA PHE A 174 -15.09 -26.68 11.87
C PHE A 174 -15.62 -25.87 10.68
N TRP A 175 -16.24 -26.53 9.70
CA TRP A 175 -16.75 -25.85 8.50
C TRP A 175 -17.91 -24.90 8.80
N SER A 176 -18.75 -25.21 9.79
CA SER A 176 -19.79 -24.29 10.26
C SER A 176 -19.20 -22.97 10.77
N ASP A 177 -18.15 -23.04 11.60
CA ASP A 177 -17.47 -21.83 12.09
C ASP A 177 -16.66 -21.15 10.99
N PHE A 178 -15.92 -21.92 10.19
CA PHE A 178 -15.07 -21.39 9.13
C PHE A 178 -15.88 -20.75 7.99
N ALA A 179 -17.10 -21.20 7.70
CA ALA A 179 -17.99 -20.56 6.72
C ALA A 179 -18.46 -19.16 7.17
N ARG A 180 -18.34 -18.82 8.47
CA ARG A 180 -18.77 -17.51 8.99
C ARG A 180 -17.70 -16.44 8.86
N PHE A 181 -16.42 -16.80 8.91
CA PHE A 181 -15.32 -15.82 8.91
C PHE A 181 -14.02 -16.29 8.23
N GLY A 182 -13.93 -17.53 7.78
CA GLY A 182 -12.79 -18.09 7.07
C GLY A 182 -12.57 -17.43 5.71
N ARG A 183 -11.30 -17.18 5.38
CA ARG A 183 -10.86 -16.62 4.10
C ARG A 183 -9.86 -17.57 3.46
N ILE A 184 -10.07 -17.91 2.19
CA ILE A 184 -9.15 -18.76 1.42
C ILE A 184 -8.60 -17.97 0.23
N LYS A 185 -7.32 -18.13 -0.09
CA LYS A 185 -6.72 -17.68 -1.36
C LYS A 185 -6.32 -18.90 -2.18
N PHE A 186 -6.84 -19.00 -3.40
CA PHE A 186 -6.39 -19.97 -4.38
C PHE A 186 -5.22 -19.37 -5.16
N SER A 187 -4.09 -20.08 -5.17
CA SER A 187 -2.88 -19.71 -5.91
C SER A 187 -3.08 -19.79 -7.43
N SER A 188 -4.02 -20.64 -7.88
CA SER A 188 -4.25 -20.95 -9.27
C SER A 188 -5.67 -21.51 -9.51
N LEU A 189 -6.09 -21.57 -10.78
CA LEU A 189 -7.34 -22.23 -11.17
C LEU A 189 -7.34 -23.74 -10.85
N PRO A 190 -6.27 -24.52 -11.12
CA PRO A 190 -6.20 -25.93 -10.70
C PRO A 190 -6.38 -26.14 -9.19
N ALA A 191 -5.83 -25.27 -8.34
CA ALA A 191 -6.01 -25.35 -6.90
C ALA A 191 -7.48 -25.15 -6.48
N MET A 192 -8.18 -24.22 -7.15
CA MET A 192 -9.62 -24.01 -6.97
C MET A 192 -10.44 -25.22 -7.44
N GLU A 193 -10.11 -25.80 -8.59
CA GLU A 193 -10.78 -27.01 -9.09
C GLU A 193 -10.57 -28.22 -8.19
N ALA A 194 -9.34 -28.43 -7.72
CA ALA A 194 -9.00 -29.48 -6.78
C ALA A 194 -9.72 -29.31 -5.42
N TRP A 195 -10.17 -28.10 -5.11
CA TRP A 195 -11.02 -27.83 -3.95
C TRP A 195 -12.48 -28.18 -4.25
N THR A 196 -13.03 -27.69 -5.35
CA THR A 196 -14.45 -27.83 -5.70
C THR A 196 -14.83 -29.26 -6.12
N ASN A 197 -13.93 -29.95 -6.83
CA ASN A 197 -14.19 -31.29 -7.37
C ASN A 197 -14.04 -32.42 -6.35
N ARG A 198 -13.77 -32.12 -5.07
CA ARG A 198 -13.65 -33.18 -4.06
C ARG A 198 -14.98 -33.89 -3.90
N PRO A 199 -15.01 -35.24 -3.97
CA PRO A 199 -16.23 -35.99 -3.77
C PRO A 199 -16.76 -35.67 -2.37
N HIS A 200 -17.92 -35.05 -2.32
CA HIS A 200 -18.62 -34.76 -1.08
C HIS A 200 -19.19 -36.09 -0.58
N GLY A 201 -18.32 -36.90 0.05
CA GLY A 201 -18.59 -38.21 0.65
C GLY A 201 -19.99 -38.76 0.38
N SER A 202 -20.27 -39.18 -0.85
CA SER A 202 -21.40 -40.06 -1.08
C SER A 202 -21.06 -41.33 -0.33
N ASN A 203 -21.89 -41.71 0.65
CA ASN A 203 -21.75 -42.90 1.47
C ASN A 203 -21.75 -44.19 0.63
N GLU A 204 -20.73 -44.42 -0.18
CA GLU A 204 -20.37 -45.76 -0.69
C GLU A 204 -19.61 -46.49 0.41
N ARG A 205 -20.27 -46.66 1.57
CA ARG A 205 -19.89 -47.72 2.48
C ARG A 205 -20.71 -48.93 2.07
N THR A 206 -20.08 -49.67 1.16
CA THR A 206 -20.41 -51.01 0.69
C THR A 206 -21.18 -51.80 1.74
N GLN A 207 -22.45 -52.03 1.43
CA GLN A 207 -23.30 -53.05 2.00
C GLN A 207 -22.71 -54.41 1.59
N ALA A 208 -21.69 -54.87 2.31
CA ALA A 208 -21.22 -56.24 2.26
C ALA A 208 -21.71 -56.95 3.52
N ASP A 209 -22.29 -58.13 3.28
CA ASP A 209 -22.69 -59.15 4.25
C ASP A 209 -23.97 -58.88 5.06
N THR A 210 -25.10 -59.38 4.55
CA THR A 210 -25.84 -60.49 5.19
C THR A 210 -26.85 -61.06 4.18
N GLU A 211 -26.46 -62.14 3.50
CA GLU A 211 -27.37 -63.09 2.88
C GLU A 211 -27.75 -64.21 3.87
N ALA A 212 -28.94 -64.78 3.63
CA ALA A 212 -29.46 -66.09 4.06
C ALA A 212 -30.54 -66.10 5.20
N PRO A 213 -31.44 -67.10 5.23
CA PRO A 213 -32.67 -67.08 4.41
C PRO A 213 -33.96 -67.57 5.13
N ALA A 214 -35.09 -67.30 4.46
CA ALA A 214 -36.35 -68.06 4.39
C ALA A 214 -37.22 -68.28 5.66
N THR A 215 -38.50 -67.89 5.57
CA THR A 215 -39.63 -68.84 5.51
C THR A 215 -40.95 -68.14 5.17
N ALA A 216 -41.77 -68.83 4.38
CA ALA A 216 -43.03 -68.36 3.82
C ALA A 216 -44.25 -68.70 4.69
N SER A 217 -45.29 -67.85 4.69
CA SER A 217 -46.69 -68.29 4.77
C SER A 217 -47.69 -67.21 4.33
N THR A 218 -48.28 -67.51 3.18
CA THR A 218 -49.69 -67.38 2.76
C THR A 218 -50.75 -66.68 3.64
N ALA A 219 -51.48 -65.79 2.95
CA ALA A 219 -52.95 -65.76 2.75
C ALA A 219 -53.81 -64.68 3.46
N SER A 220 -54.52 -63.95 2.58
CA SER A 220 -55.91 -63.50 2.63
C SER A 220 -56.37 -62.35 3.55
N ALA A 221 -56.70 -61.25 2.85
CA ALA A 221 -58.02 -60.59 2.77
C ALA A 221 -58.63 -59.83 3.97
N GLU A 222 -59.35 -58.78 3.55
CA GLU A 222 -60.38 -57.98 4.24
C GLU A 222 -59.98 -56.77 5.11
N SER A 223 -60.08 -55.60 4.47
CA SER A 223 -61.12 -54.57 4.72
C SER A 223 -61.29 -53.93 6.11
N THR A 224 -61.43 -52.60 6.03
CA THR A 224 -62.16 -51.66 6.89
C THR A 224 -61.54 -51.11 8.19
N HIS A 225 -61.27 -49.80 8.11
CA HIS A 225 -61.42 -48.74 9.11
C HIS A 225 -61.03 -49.00 10.57
N SER A 226 -59.99 -48.32 11.07
CA SER A 226 -60.16 -47.47 12.26
C SER A 226 -59.05 -46.41 12.39
N VAL A 227 -59.48 -45.28 12.93
CA VAL A 227 -58.76 -44.04 13.20
C VAL A 227 -57.75 -44.24 14.34
N SER A 228 -56.50 -43.78 14.18
CA SER A 228 -55.55 -43.57 15.27
C SER A 228 -54.46 -42.55 14.88
N ALA A 229 -54.02 -41.78 15.88
CA ALA A 229 -53.20 -40.57 15.89
C ALA A 229 -51.85 -40.60 15.10
N PRO A 230 -51.26 -39.42 14.76
CA PRO A 230 -49.98 -39.36 14.07
C PRO A 230 -48.84 -39.86 14.97
N SER A 231 -48.34 -41.04 14.62
CA SER A 231 -47.04 -41.55 15.03
C SER A 231 -45.95 -40.69 14.39
N SER A 232 -45.11 -40.10 15.23
CA SER A 232 -43.84 -39.49 14.85
C SER A 232 -42.91 -40.56 14.27
N SER A 233 -42.97 -40.74 12.96
CA SER A 233 -41.90 -41.39 12.21
C SER A 233 -40.67 -40.50 12.34
N ALA A 234 -39.69 -40.98 13.13
CA ALA A 234 -38.33 -40.49 13.09
C ALA A 234 -37.82 -40.70 11.67
N ASP A 235 -37.95 -39.65 10.87
CA ASP A 235 -37.36 -39.56 9.54
C ASP A 235 -35.86 -39.73 9.74
N ALA A 236 -35.32 -40.82 9.20
CA ALA A 236 -33.89 -41.09 9.18
C ALA A 236 -33.25 -39.95 8.40
N GLY A 237 -32.77 -38.94 9.14
CA GLY A 237 -32.25 -37.70 8.61
C GLY A 237 -31.19 -37.98 7.57
N GLY A 238 -31.54 -37.76 6.31
CA GLY A 238 -30.58 -37.65 5.22
C GLY A 238 -29.71 -36.43 5.53
N GLY A 239 -28.57 -36.68 6.20
CA GLY A 239 -27.61 -35.63 6.50
C GLY A 239 -27.19 -34.98 5.20
N THR A 240 -27.60 -33.73 4.99
CA THR A 240 -27.12 -32.92 3.88
C THR A 240 -25.59 -32.92 3.94
N PRO A 241 -24.89 -33.25 2.85
CA PRO A 241 -23.43 -33.32 2.84
C PRO A 241 -22.87 -31.98 3.34
N VAL A 242 -21.91 -32.06 4.26
CA VAL A 242 -21.26 -30.88 4.85
C VAL A 242 -20.61 -30.08 3.72
N GLN A 243 -21.08 -28.85 3.51
CA GLN A 243 -20.56 -27.98 2.48
C GLN A 243 -19.22 -27.38 2.95
N VAL A 244 -18.13 -27.72 2.25
CA VAL A 244 -16.77 -27.22 2.55
C VAL A 244 -16.60 -25.83 1.94
N GLN A 245 -17.12 -24.81 2.62
CA GLN A 245 -17.11 -23.43 2.13
C GLN A 245 -16.46 -22.45 3.12
N PRO A 246 -15.57 -21.56 2.66
CA PRO A 246 -15.14 -20.41 3.43
C PRO A 246 -16.23 -19.31 3.42
N ALA A 247 -16.06 -18.28 4.23
CA ALA A 247 -16.90 -17.07 4.18
C ALA A 247 -16.55 -16.17 2.98
N LEU A 248 -15.27 -16.17 2.59
CA LEU A 248 -14.71 -15.39 1.51
C LEU A 248 -13.63 -16.20 0.79
N PHE A 249 -13.51 -16.06 -0.54
CA PHE A 249 -12.34 -16.57 -1.23
C PHE A 249 -11.76 -15.58 -2.22
N SER A 250 -10.44 -15.61 -2.37
CA SER A 250 -9.67 -14.86 -3.36
C SER A 250 -9.00 -15.85 -4.32
N ILE A 251 -8.67 -15.40 -5.52
CA ILE A 251 -7.98 -16.24 -6.50
C ILE A 251 -7.08 -15.39 -7.40
N LYS A 252 -5.90 -15.90 -7.72
CA LYS A 252 -5.12 -15.49 -8.88
C LYS A 252 -5.21 -16.60 -9.93
N ALA A 253 -5.72 -16.30 -11.11
CA ALA A 253 -5.92 -17.30 -12.15
C ALA A 253 -5.50 -16.78 -13.52
N VAL A 254 -4.67 -17.58 -14.19
CA VAL A 254 -4.36 -17.41 -15.60
C VAL A 254 -5.40 -18.20 -16.41
N LEU A 255 -6.26 -17.48 -17.13
CA LEU A 255 -7.29 -18.01 -18.02
C LEU A 255 -6.72 -18.08 -19.44
N GLY A 256 -5.73 -18.97 -19.61
CA GLY A 256 -5.06 -19.20 -20.89
C GLY A 256 -5.83 -20.18 -21.77
N PRO A 257 -5.68 -21.51 -21.57
CA PRO A 257 -6.20 -22.52 -22.48
C PRO A 257 -7.68 -22.33 -22.82
N MET A 258 -8.07 -22.64 -24.06
CA MET A 258 -9.47 -22.61 -24.50
C MET A 258 -10.32 -23.46 -23.53
N GLY A 259 -11.33 -22.88 -22.90
CA GLY A 259 -12.13 -23.55 -21.86
C GLY A 259 -11.79 -23.15 -20.41
N SER A 260 -10.68 -22.46 -20.15
CA SER A 260 -10.26 -22.08 -18.78
C SER A 260 -11.22 -21.11 -18.11
N ALA A 261 -11.78 -20.15 -18.86
CA ALA A 261 -12.83 -19.27 -18.38
C ALA A 261 -14.10 -20.05 -18.00
N GLU A 262 -14.52 -21.02 -18.82
CA GLU A 262 -15.67 -21.89 -18.54
C GLU A 262 -15.44 -22.75 -17.30
N ARG A 263 -14.22 -23.28 -17.13
CA ARG A 263 -13.80 -24.04 -15.94
C ARG A 263 -13.82 -23.19 -14.68
N PHE A 264 -13.28 -21.97 -14.74
CA PHE A 264 -13.38 -21.00 -13.66
C PHE A 264 -14.85 -20.72 -13.29
N MET A 265 -15.70 -20.48 -14.28
CA MET A 265 -17.13 -20.25 -14.09
C MET A 265 -17.85 -21.45 -13.47
N ALA A 266 -17.47 -22.68 -13.85
CA ALA A 266 -17.99 -23.90 -13.25
C ALA A 266 -17.60 -23.99 -11.75
N CYS A 267 -16.35 -23.69 -11.40
CA CYS A 267 -15.89 -23.65 -10.00
C CYS A 267 -16.61 -22.54 -9.21
N ARG A 268 -16.73 -21.34 -9.78
CA ARG A 268 -17.45 -20.22 -9.16
C ARG A 268 -18.92 -20.56 -8.90
N LYS A 269 -19.57 -21.31 -9.79
CA LYS A 269 -20.94 -21.80 -9.61
C LYS A 269 -21.06 -22.75 -8.43
N GLN A 270 -20.07 -23.61 -8.18
CA GLN A 270 -20.05 -24.48 -7.00
C GLN A 270 -19.84 -23.69 -5.69
N LEU A 271 -19.19 -22.52 -5.77
CA LEU A 271 -19.00 -21.58 -4.68
C LEU A 271 -20.01 -20.41 -4.72
N ALA A 272 -21.17 -20.56 -5.37
CA ALA A 272 -22.12 -19.47 -5.61
C ALA A 272 -22.52 -18.69 -4.34
N HIS A 273 -22.61 -19.36 -3.19
CA HIS A 273 -22.98 -18.76 -1.90
C HIS A 273 -21.84 -18.06 -1.18
N VAL A 274 -20.61 -18.21 -1.66
CA VAL A 274 -19.41 -17.59 -1.06
C VAL A 274 -19.15 -16.26 -1.76
N LYS A 275 -18.96 -15.18 -0.99
CA LYS A 275 -18.56 -13.87 -1.51
C LYS A 275 -17.13 -13.95 -2.05
N GLY A 276 -16.87 -13.34 -3.21
CA GLY A 276 -15.52 -13.14 -3.71
C GLY A 276 -14.79 -12.06 -2.92
N GLY A 277 -13.56 -12.34 -2.52
CA GLY A 277 -12.61 -11.36 -1.99
C GLY A 277 -11.98 -10.59 -3.14
N THR A 278 -10.72 -10.91 -3.42
CA THR A 278 -9.95 -10.32 -4.52
C THR A 278 -9.76 -11.37 -5.62
N PHE A 279 -10.23 -11.08 -6.83
CA PHE A 279 -10.03 -11.91 -8.01
C PHE A 279 -9.04 -11.22 -8.94
N GLU A 280 -7.90 -11.84 -9.16
CA GLU A 280 -6.88 -11.40 -10.12
C GLU A 280 -6.92 -12.37 -11.31
N LEU A 281 -7.54 -11.95 -12.41
CA LEU A 281 -7.77 -12.78 -13.58
C LEU A 281 -6.94 -12.27 -14.76
N ILE A 282 -6.07 -13.13 -15.28
CA ILE A 282 -5.21 -12.82 -16.42
C ILE A 282 -5.69 -13.64 -17.62
N LEU A 283 -6.23 -13.00 -18.65
CA LEU A 283 -6.69 -13.65 -19.86
C LEU A 283 -5.62 -13.58 -20.94
N TRP A 284 -5.33 -14.73 -21.56
CA TRP A 284 -4.38 -14.82 -22.69
C TRP A 284 -5.06 -15.19 -24.02
N HIS A 285 -6.32 -15.59 -23.98
CA HIS A 285 -7.08 -15.98 -25.16
C HIS A 285 -8.47 -15.37 -25.17
N ARG A 286 -9.03 -15.23 -26.38
CA ARG A 286 -10.36 -14.66 -26.63
C ARG A 286 -11.41 -15.28 -25.72
N CYS A 287 -12.12 -14.43 -24.98
CA CYS A 287 -13.21 -14.85 -24.11
C CYS A 287 -14.55 -14.40 -24.71
N ARG A 288 -15.45 -15.35 -25.01
CA ARG A 288 -16.77 -14.99 -25.58
C ARG A 288 -17.67 -14.30 -24.56
N ARG A 289 -17.60 -14.72 -23.30
CA ARG A 289 -18.43 -14.18 -22.23
C ARG A 289 -17.76 -14.42 -20.87
N LEU A 290 -17.58 -13.35 -20.10
CA LEU A 290 -17.11 -13.41 -18.73
C LEU A 290 -18.20 -12.89 -17.79
N THR A 291 -18.57 -13.67 -16.78
CA THR A 291 -19.63 -13.28 -15.82
C THR A 291 -19.08 -13.34 -14.41
N ILE A 292 -18.99 -12.21 -13.73
CA ILE A 292 -18.42 -12.17 -12.37
C ILE A 292 -19.40 -11.42 -11.47
N ARG A 293 -19.70 -12.00 -10.31
CA ARG A 293 -20.68 -11.47 -9.37
C ARG A 293 -20.27 -11.62 -7.91
N ASP A 294 -20.71 -10.67 -7.10
CA ASP A 294 -20.59 -10.66 -5.64
C ASP A 294 -19.13 -10.76 -5.20
N VAL A 295 -18.29 -9.86 -5.74
CA VAL A 295 -16.85 -9.81 -5.51
C VAL A 295 -16.49 -8.48 -4.88
N ARG A 296 -15.62 -8.45 -3.88
CA ARG A 296 -15.14 -7.18 -3.32
C ARG A 296 -14.27 -6.46 -4.35
N GLU A 297 -13.27 -7.15 -4.88
CA GLU A 297 -12.29 -6.57 -5.79
C GLU A 297 -12.04 -7.50 -6.97
N LEU A 298 -12.17 -6.98 -8.19
CA LEU A 298 -11.84 -7.69 -9.42
C LEU A 298 -10.75 -6.92 -10.16
N GLN A 299 -9.61 -7.56 -10.39
CA GLN A 299 -8.54 -7.09 -11.26
C GLN A 299 -8.52 -7.98 -12.51
N LEU A 300 -8.76 -7.38 -13.66
CA LEU A 300 -8.93 -8.05 -14.94
C LEU A 300 -7.84 -7.59 -15.91
N PHE A 301 -6.86 -8.45 -16.15
CA PHE A 301 -5.79 -8.23 -17.12
C PHE A 301 -6.17 -8.94 -18.41
N ALA A 302 -6.57 -8.17 -19.42
CA ALA A 302 -7.01 -8.68 -20.72
C ALA A 302 -6.20 -8.05 -21.86
N ASP A 303 -4.90 -7.86 -21.63
CA ASP A 303 -3.99 -7.29 -22.61
C ASP A 303 -3.85 -8.19 -23.84
N GLY A 304 -3.86 -7.61 -25.04
CA GLY A 304 -3.99 -8.32 -26.32
C GLY A 304 -5.26 -9.17 -26.53
N VAL A 305 -6.18 -9.26 -25.57
CA VAL A 305 -7.29 -10.23 -25.60
C VAL A 305 -8.66 -9.58 -25.76
N HIS A 306 -9.37 -9.98 -26.82
CA HIS A 306 -10.75 -9.57 -27.02
C HIS A 306 -11.73 -10.33 -26.10
N ILE A 307 -12.43 -9.59 -25.22
CA ILE A 307 -13.56 -10.09 -24.41
C ILE A 307 -14.85 -9.63 -25.07
N LYS A 308 -15.52 -10.54 -25.78
CA LYS A 308 -16.72 -10.16 -26.55
C LYS A 308 -17.86 -9.65 -25.66
N ARG A 309 -18.05 -10.18 -24.45
CA ARG A 309 -19.14 -9.78 -23.56
C ARG A 309 -18.78 -9.92 -22.09
N VAL A 310 -19.09 -8.90 -21.28
CA VAL A 310 -18.93 -8.92 -19.82
C VAL A 310 -20.27 -8.74 -19.10
N ASP A 311 -20.54 -9.57 -18.10
CA ASP A 311 -21.69 -9.39 -17.21
C ASP A 311 -21.19 -9.31 -15.75
N PHE A 312 -20.99 -8.09 -15.26
CA PHE A 312 -20.48 -7.80 -13.92
C PHE A 312 -21.60 -7.29 -13.00
N ALA A 313 -21.68 -7.84 -11.79
CA ALA A 313 -22.69 -7.39 -10.82
C ALA A 313 -22.19 -7.42 -9.38
N ASN A 314 -22.53 -6.41 -8.59
CA ASN A 314 -22.17 -6.33 -7.17
C ASN A 314 -20.66 -6.46 -6.95
N ILE A 315 -19.90 -5.57 -7.60
CA ILE A 315 -18.44 -5.50 -7.46
C ILE A 315 -18.10 -4.21 -6.73
N ASP A 316 -17.42 -4.29 -5.60
CA ASP A 316 -17.10 -3.08 -4.82
C ASP A 316 -16.03 -2.23 -5.57
N ASP A 317 -14.95 -2.86 -6.06
CA ASP A 317 -13.89 -2.24 -6.86
C ASP A 317 -13.53 -3.11 -8.10
N LEU A 318 -13.57 -2.54 -9.30
CA LEU A 318 -13.21 -3.16 -10.57
C LEU A 318 -12.03 -2.44 -11.21
N TYR A 319 -10.92 -3.14 -11.41
CA TYR A 319 -9.77 -2.70 -12.19
C TYR A 319 -9.72 -3.53 -13.47
N TRP A 320 -9.72 -2.86 -14.62
CA TRP A 320 -9.73 -3.52 -15.91
C TRP A 320 -8.70 -2.89 -16.85
N PHE A 321 -7.66 -3.66 -17.11
CA PHE A 321 -6.63 -3.39 -18.11
C PHE A 321 -7.10 -3.95 -19.45
N ALA A 322 -7.58 -3.07 -20.33
CA ALA A 322 -8.24 -3.41 -21.57
C ALA A 322 -7.29 -3.33 -22.78
N SER A 323 -7.17 -4.43 -23.53
CA SER A 323 -6.47 -4.46 -24.82
C SER A 323 -7.01 -3.45 -25.83
N ALA A 324 -6.15 -3.03 -26.77
CA ALA A 324 -6.55 -2.22 -27.91
C ALA A 324 -7.69 -2.74 -28.77
N HIS A 325 -7.92 -4.05 -28.76
CA HIS A 325 -9.01 -4.66 -29.52
C HIS A 325 -10.37 -4.61 -28.81
N ASN A 326 -10.44 -4.20 -27.54
CA ASN A 326 -11.69 -4.11 -26.76
C ASN A 326 -12.35 -2.74 -26.87
N GLY A 327 -12.49 -2.23 -28.10
CA GLY A 327 -13.08 -0.92 -28.34
C GLY A 327 -14.48 -0.73 -27.73
N CYS A 328 -15.26 -1.81 -27.63
CA CYS A 328 -16.61 -1.79 -27.10
C CYS A 328 -16.75 -2.80 -25.96
N VAL A 329 -17.16 -2.32 -24.79
CA VAL A 329 -17.55 -3.16 -23.67
C VAL A 329 -18.98 -3.66 -23.90
N GLU A 330 -19.17 -4.74 -24.67
CA GLU A 330 -20.52 -5.30 -24.76
C GLU A 330 -20.90 -5.96 -23.42
N GLY A 331 -22.10 -5.66 -22.93
CA GLY A 331 -22.70 -6.42 -21.83
C GLY A 331 -23.36 -5.56 -20.77
N LYS A 332 -23.35 -6.04 -19.53
CA LYS A 332 -24.08 -5.41 -18.42
C LYS A 332 -23.19 -5.28 -17.19
N MET A 333 -23.02 -4.06 -16.71
CA MET A 333 -22.47 -3.80 -15.38
C MET A 333 -23.59 -3.28 -14.49
N THR A 334 -23.68 -3.79 -13.27
CA THR A 334 -24.70 -3.37 -12.31
C THR A 334 -24.13 -3.32 -10.91
N ASN A 335 -24.41 -2.23 -10.19
CA ASN A 335 -23.95 -2.08 -8.81
C ASN A 335 -22.42 -2.27 -8.70
N ILE A 336 -21.69 -1.52 -9.53
CA ILE A 336 -20.23 -1.41 -9.45
C ILE A 336 -19.92 -0.21 -8.56
N GLY A 337 -19.16 -0.39 -7.49
CA GLY A 337 -18.84 0.69 -6.54
C GLY A 337 -17.79 1.65 -7.08
N ARG A 338 -16.71 1.11 -7.66
CA ARG A 338 -15.67 1.85 -8.37
C ARG A 338 -15.22 1.07 -9.58
N ILE A 339 -14.95 1.76 -10.68
CA ILE A 339 -14.27 1.19 -11.83
C ILE A 339 -13.03 2.03 -12.19
N HIS A 340 -11.94 1.34 -12.48
CA HIS A 340 -10.72 1.87 -13.09
C HIS A 340 -10.51 1.10 -14.40
N LEU A 341 -10.62 1.82 -15.51
CA LEU A 341 -10.33 1.34 -16.84
C LEU A 341 -8.97 1.89 -17.27
N GLU A 342 -8.07 1.02 -17.68
CA GLU A 342 -6.73 1.37 -18.14
C GLU A 342 -6.52 0.76 -19.53
N GLY A 343 -5.99 1.55 -20.46
CA GLY A 343 -5.56 1.05 -21.76
C GLY A 343 -4.39 0.07 -21.61
N GLY A 344 -4.25 -0.86 -22.56
CA GLY A 344 -3.11 -1.77 -22.58
C GLY A 344 -1.79 -1.05 -22.88
N CYS A 345 -0.68 -1.66 -22.48
CA CYS A 345 0.68 -1.13 -22.71
C CYS A 345 1.05 -0.98 -24.19
N ASP A 346 0.24 -1.54 -25.10
CA ASP A 346 0.42 -1.39 -26.54
C ASP A 346 0.19 0.05 -27.02
N GLY A 347 -0.46 0.90 -26.22
CA GLY A 347 -0.68 2.32 -26.54
C GLY A 347 -1.67 2.55 -27.68
N TYR A 348 -2.38 1.50 -28.12
CA TYR A 348 -3.35 1.57 -29.23
C TYR A 348 -4.79 1.44 -28.79
N ALA A 349 -5.05 1.48 -27.48
CA ALA A 349 -6.40 1.26 -26.97
C ALA A 349 -7.33 2.42 -27.28
N THR A 350 -8.43 2.09 -27.96
CA THR A 350 -9.53 3.01 -28.23
C THR A 350 -10.72 2.63 -27.36
N LEU A 351 -11.37 3.61 -26.74
CA LEU A 351 -12.59 3.39 -25.97
C LEU A 351 -13.77 4.00 -26.74
N THR A 352 -14.68 3.14 -27.22
CA THR A 352 -15.79 3.56 -28.10
C THR A 352 -17.17 3.49 -27.43
N ASP A 353 -17.35 2.62 -26.43
CA ASP A 353 -18.62 2.50 -25.70
C ASP A 353 -18.39 2.30 -24.20
N ILE A 354 -19.02 3.18 -23.40
CA ILE A 354 -19.03 3.13 -21.95
C ILE A 354 -20.46 3.16 -21.38
N ALA A 355 -21.48 2.92 -22.21
CA ALA A 355 -22.86 2.80 -21.76
C ALA A 355 -23.05 1.83 -20.57
N PRO A 356 -22.31 0.70 -20.45
CA PRO A 356 -22.42 -0.17 -19.28
C PRO A 356 -22.03 0.49 -17.96
N LEU A 357 -21.25 1.58 -17.97
CA LEU A 357 -20.78 2.27 -16.76
C LEU A 357 -21.82 3.19 -16.13
N VAL A 358 -23.03 3.28 -16.71
CA VAL A 358 -24.14 4.05 -16.17
C VAL A 358 -24.36 3.75 -14.68
N ASP A 359 -24.64 4.80 -13.91
CA ASP A 359 -24.84 4.77 -12.45
C ASP A 359 -23.62 4.31 -11.62
N THR A 360 -22.44 4.16 -12.22
CA THR A 360 -21.21 3.87 -11.48
C THR A 360 -20.73 5.13 -10.76
N PRO A 361 -20.66 5.17 -9.41
CA PRO A 361 -20.43 6.40 -8.68
C PRO A 361 -18.97 6.87 -8.72
N ARG A 362 -18.01 5.98 -9.02
CA ARG A 362 -16.59 6.34 -9.13
C ARG A 362 -16.00 5.70 -10.37
N VAL A 363 -15.55 6.51 -11.32
CA VAL A 363 -15.00 6.08 -12.60
C VAL A 363 -13.65 6.72 -12.80
N GLN A 364 -12.66 5.91 -13.19
CA GLN A 364 -11.32 6.35 -13.55
C GLN A 364 -10.99 5.72 -14.90
N ILE A 365 -10.56 6.53 -15.86
CA ILE A 365 -10.23 6.11 -17.23
C ILE A 365 -8.85 6.67 -17.59
N GLU A 366 -7.90 5.78 -17.85
CA GLU A 366 -6.49 6.12 -18.07
C GLU A 366 -5.91 5.41 -19.29
N GLU A 367 -4.88 6.02 -19.88
CA GLU A 367 -4.00 5.40 -20.89
C GLU A 367 -4.70 4.90 -22.17
N PHE A 368 -5.83 5.48 -22.58
CA PHE A 368 -6.37 5.27 -23.93
C PHE A 368 -5.84 6.32 -24.89
N GLN A 369 -5.38 5.88 -26.07
CA GLN A 369 -4.89 6.76 -27.12
C GLN A 369 -5.99 7.68 -27.64
N GLU A 370 -7.19 7.13 -27.81
CA GLU A 370 -8.36 7.88 -28.24
C GLU A 370 -9.61 7.45 -27.46
N CYS A 371 -10.30 8.43 -26.86
CA CYS A 371 -11.57 8.23 -26.18
C CYS A 371 -12.72 8.80 -26.99
N ARG A 372 -13.20 8.03 -27.98
CA ARG A 372 -14.35 8.43 -28.81
C ARG A 372 -15.70 8.06 -28.18
N ALA A 373 -15.70 7.52 -26.97
CA ALA A 373 -16.91 7.09 -26.29
C ALA A 373 -17.78 8.29 -25.89
N ASN A 374 -19.09 8.14 -26.05
CA ASN A 374 -20.05 9.09 -25.50
C ASN A 374 -19.98 9.06 -23.96
N MET A 375 -19.62 10.19 -23.36
CA MET A 375 -19.43 10.31 -21.91
C MET A 375 -20.72 10.58 -21.12
N THR A 376 -21.85 10.82 -21.79
CA THR A 376 -23.17 11.01 -21.18
C THR A 376 -23.54 9.96 -20.11
N PRO A 377 -23.22 8.65 -20.24
CA PRO A 377 -23.50 7.65 -19.20
C PRO A 377 -22.88 7.97 -17.84
N LEU A 378 -21.80 8.77 -17.81
CA LEU A 378 -21.08 9.14 -16.60
C LEU A 378 -21.61 10.42 -15.94
N CYS A 379 -22.67 11.05 -16.48
CA CYS A 379 -23.20 12.31 -15.95
C CYS A 379 -23.60 12.26 -14.47
N ASN A 380 -23.94 11.09 -13.93
CA ASN A 380 -24.31 10.90 -12.52
C ASN A 380 -23.16 10.34 -11.66
N ALA A 381 -21.94 10.23 -12.20
CA ALA A 381 -20.80 9.78 -11.41
C ALA A 381 -20.52 10.79 -10.29
N ARG A 382 -20.23 10.31 -9.08
CA ARG A 382 -19.84 11.16 -7.95
C ARG A 382 -18.38 11.60 -8.07
N GLN A 383 -17.53 10.73 -8.61
CA GLN A 383 -16.13 10.98 -8.88
C GLN A 383 -15.78 10.48 -10.26
N LEU A 384 -15.11 11.33 -11.04
CA LEU A 384 -14.62 11.02 -12.37
C LEU A 384 -13.15 11.42 -12.46
N VAL A 385 -12.30 10.49 -12.88
CA VAL A 385 -10.88 10.72 -13.16
C VAL A 385 -10.64 10.39 -14.63
N LEU A 386 -10.10 11.33 -15.40
CA LEU A 386 -9.83 11.21 -16.83
C LEU A 386 -8.36 11.56 -17.11
N CYS A 387 -7.63 10.68 -17.79
CA CYS A 387 -6.24 10.98 -18.17
C CYS A 387 -6.07 11.17 -19.68
N GLN A 388 -7.15 11.42 -20.40
CA GLN A 388 -7.17 11.49 -21.87
C GLN A 388 -8.07 12.61 -22.37
N HIS A 389 -7.90 12.96 -23.64
CA HIS A 389 -8.75 13.93 -24.31
C HIS A 389 -10.20 13.41 -24.41
N VAL A 390 -11.15 14.29 -24.13
CA VAL A 390 -12.60 14.08 -24.34
C VAL A 390 -13.16 15.26 -25.12
N ASP A 391 -13.86 15.00 -26.23
CA ASP A 391 -14.36 16.06 -27.14
C ASP A 391 -15.54 16.84 -26.56
N GLU A 392 -16.41 16.19 -25.78
CA GLU A 392 -17.64 16.80 -25.26
C GLU A 392 -17.65 16.77 -23.73
N VAL A 393 -17.65 17.94 -23.09
CA VAL A 393 -17.60 18.10 -21.62
C VAL A 393 -18.95 18.40 -20.96
N SER A 394 -20.00 18.57 -21.78
CA SER A 394 -21.34 19.00 -21.35
C SER A 394 -21.97 18.09 -20.28
N PHE A 395 -21.59 16.81 -20.27
CA PHE A 395 -22.09 15.79 -19.35
C PHE A 395 -21.61 15.96 -17.90
N LEU A 396 -20.55 16.74 -17.66
CA LEU A 396 -19.92 16.89 -16.34
C LEU A 396 -20.73 17.75 -15.35
N GLY A 397 -21.86 18.32 -15.77
CA GLY A 397 -22.65 19.27 -14.98
C GLY A 397 -23.19 18.76 -13.63
N ASN A 398 -23.19 17.45 -13.37
CA ASN A 398 -23.64 16.87 -12.09
C ASN A 398 -22.54 16.10 -11.33
N VAL A 399 -21.30 16.07 -11.85
CA VAL A 399 -20.21 15.33 -11.22
C VAL A 399 -19.64 16.15 -10.06
N HIS A 400 -19.55 15.56 -8.86
CA HIS A 400 -19.09 16.30 -7.66
C HIS A 400 -17.56 16.44 -7.58
N HIS A 401 -16.83 15.44 -8.06
CA HIS A 401 -15.37 15.41 -8.06
C HIS A 401 -14.87 15.06 -9.47
N VAL A 402 -14.20 16.00 -10.12
CA VAL A 402 -13.59 15.80 -11.44
C VAL A 402 -12.08 15.95 -11.29
N GLU A 403 -11.34 14.96 -11.76
CA GLU A 403 -9.90 15.02 -11.97
C GLU A 403 -9.64 14.74 -13.46
N TRP A 404 -8.94 15.64 -14.14
CA TRP A 404 -8.72 15.53 -15.58
C TRP A 404 -7.29 15.94 -15.91
N LEU A 405 -6.41 14.98 -16.20
CA LEU A 405 -4.97 15.21 -16.32
C LEU A 405 -4.49 15.73 -17.68
N HIS A 406 -5.26 15.58 -18.74
CA HIS A 406 -4.93 16.03 -20.10
C HIS A 406 -6.19 16.60 -20.75
N CYS A 407 -6.35 17.91 -20.66
CA CYS A 407 -7.59 18.60 -21.02
C CYS A 407 -7.31 19.64 -22.12
N MET A 408 -7.97 19.46 -23.27
CA MET A 408 -7.94 20.40 -24.40
C MET A 408 -9.31 21.06 -24.52
N VAL A 409 -9.41 22.31 -24.06
CA VAL A 409 -10.67 23.07 -24.03
C VAL A 409 -10.38 24.57 -24.14
N GLU A 410 -11.16 25.28 -24.96
CA GLU A 410 -11.14 26.75 -25.00
C GLU A 410 -11.93 27.36 -23.82
N GLU A 411 -13.12 26.82 -23.57
CA GLU A 411 -14.01 27.23 -22.48
C GLU A 411 -14.53 25.99 -21.74
N LEU A 412 -14.38 25.98 -20.42
CA LEU A 412 -14.81 24.85 -19.58
C LEU A 412 -15.60 25.34 -18.37
N SER A 413 -16.87 24.95 -18.34
CA SER A 413 -17.75 25.20 -17.20
C SER A 413 -18.04 23.90 -16.45
N LEU A 414 -17.57 23.79 -15.20
CA LEU A 414 -17.81 22.62 -14.34
C LEU A 414 -18.56 23.01 -13.08
N ASN A 415 -19.60 22.23 -12.76
CA ASN A 415 -20.42 22.43 -11.57
C ASN A 415 -19.94 21.62 -10.35
N ALA A 416 -18.73 21.08 -10.41
CA ALA A 416 -18.16 20.20 -9.41
C ALA A 416 -17.70 20.96 -8.15
N SER A 417 -17.76 20.32 -6.99
CA SER A 417 -17.24 20.91 -5.74
C SER A 417 -15.73 20.70 -5.57
N ARG A 418 -15.17 19.68 -6.24
CA ARG A 418 -13.74 19.39 -6.28
C ARG A 418 -13.30 19.21 -7.73
N VAL A 419 -12.40 20.07 -8.18
CA VAL A 419 -11.86 20.08 -9.54
C VAL A 419 -10.34 19.99 -9.47
N ALA A 420 -9.76 19.04 -10.19
CA ALA A 420 -8.33 18.93 -10.42
C ALA A 420 -8.09 18.81 -11.93
N LEU A 421 -7.42 19.78 -12.54
CA LEU A 421 -7.09 19.77 -13.97
C LEU A 421 -5.57 19.75 -14.12
N GLY A 422 -5.08 18.95 -15.05
CA GLY A 422 -3.67 18.84 -15.44
C GLY A 422 -3.50 19.10 -16.93
N ASN A 423 -2.30 19.53 -17.32
CA ASN A 423 -1.86 19.68 -18.71
C ASN A 423 -2.94 20.33 -19.58
N LEU A 424 -3.35 21.54 -19.19
CA LEU A 424 -4.32 22.32 -19.95
C LEU A 424 -3.60 22.88 -21.18
N GLU A 425 -3.86 22.29 -22.33
CA GLU A 425 -3.36 22.73 -23.63
C GLU A 425 -4.49 23.51 -24.32
N PRO A 426 -4.48 24.84 -24.27
CA PRO A 426 -5.48 25.62 -25.00
C PRO A 426 -5.23 25.57 -26.50
N ASP A 427 -6.31 25.56 -27.28
CA ASP A 427 -6.25 25.76 -28.73
C ASP A 427 -5.86 27.21 -29.11
N ASP A 428 -6.12 28.17 -28.21
CA ASP A 428 -5.80 29.60 -28.34
C ASP A 428 -4.81 30.06 -27.23
N ASP A 429 -4.48 31.35 -27.16
CA ASP A 429 -3.57 31.87 -26.13
C ASP A 429 -4.18 31.84 -24.70
N SER A 430 -5.48 31.53 -24.54
CA SER A 430 -6.16 31.55 -23.23
C SER A 430 -7.30 30.52 -23.05
N VAL A 431 -7.47 30.04 -21.81
CA VAL A 431 -8.62 29.20 -21.38
C VAL A 431 -9.49 29.95 -20.39
N ALA A 432 -10.81 29.95 -20.60
CA ALA A 432 -11.77 30.40 -19.60
C ALA A 432 -12.33 29.22 -18.79
N LEU A 433 -12.09 29.22 -17.48
CA LEU A 433 -12.58 28.19 -16.55
C LEU A 433 -13.69 28.77 -15.65
N HIS A 434 -14.92 28.29 -15.80
CA HIS A 434 -16.06 28.69 -14.97
C HIS A 434 -16.41 27.59 -13.95
N LEU A 435 -16.03 27.78 -12.69
CA LEU A 435 -16.16 26.80 -11.61
C LEU A 435 -17.04 27.30 -10.44
N PRO A 436 -18.33 27.62 -10.66
CA PRO A 436 -19.15 28.41 -9.73
C PRO A 436 -19.49 27.73 -8.40
N ASN A 437 -19.23 26.42 -8.25
CA ASN A 437 -19.48 25.66 -7.01
C ASN A 437 -18.22 24.97 -6.45
N ALA A 438 -17.04 25.19 -7.06
CA ALA A 438 -15.83 24.51 -6.64
C ALA A 438 -15.29 25.09 -5.32
N THR A 439 -15.20 24.25 -4.29
CA THR A 439 -14.53 24.59 -3.03
C THR A 439 -13.06 24.16 -3.02
N TYR A 440 -12.71 23.22 -3.89
CA TYR A 440 -11.36 22.71 -4.08
C TYR A 440 -11.02 22.80 -5.57
N ILE A 441 -9.96 23.52 -5.90
CA ILE A 441 -9.47 23.70 -7.26
C ILE A 441 -7.98 23.39 -7.25
N ALA A 442 -7.52 22.53 -8.17
CA ALA A 442 -6.11 22.29 -8.40
C ALA A 442 -5.84 22.30 -9.91
N LEU A 443 -5.00 23.22 -10.37
CA LEU A 443 -4.57 23.32 -11.76
C LEU A 443 -3.07 22.99 -11.82
N LYS A 444 -2.66 22.14 -12.76
CA LYS A 444 -1.27 21.69 -12.94
C LYS A 444 -0.86 21.79 -14.40
N GLY A 445 0.33 22.33 -14.67
CA GLY A 445 0.89 22.37 -16.03
C GLY A 445 -0.01 23.12 -17.00
N CYS A 446 -0.25 24.41 -16.76
CA CYS A 446 -1.11 25.24 -17.60
C CYS A 446 -0.25 26.35 -18.23
N PRO A 447 0.39 26.09 -19.38
CA PRO A 447 1.31 27.05 -19.98
C PRO A 447 0.61 28.31 -20.54
N GLY A 448 -0.65 28.19 -20.94
CA GLY A 448 -1.44 29.32 -21.47
C GLY A 448 -2.03 30.24 -20.41
N ALA A 449 -2.64 31.35 -20.83
CA ALA A 449 -3.31 32.26 -19.91
C ALA A 449 -4.63 31.64 -19.42
N VAL A 450 -4.74 31.37 -18.11
CA VAL A 450 -5.97 30.83 -17.52
C VAL A 450 -6.75 31.95 -16.84
N VAL A 451 -8.01 32.15 -17.26
CA VAL A 451 -8.98 33.02 -16.60
C VAL A 451 -9.91 32.14 -15.77
N LEU A 452 -9.75 32.19 -14.44
CA LEU A 452 -10.50 31.34 -13.52
C LEU A 452 -11.61 32.13 -12.81
N GLU A 453 -12.86 31.73 -13.03
CA GLU A 453 -14.02 32.18 -12.26
C GLU A 453 -14.37 31.13 -11.20
N CYS A 454 -14.28 31.51 -9.92
CA CYS A 454 -14.53 30.61 -8.80
C CYS A 454 -15.45 31.25 -7.74
N PRO A 455 -15.95 30.49 -6.74
CA PRO A 455 -16.77 31.04 -5.67
C PRO A 455 -15.97 32.00 -4.80
N VAL A 456 -16.69 32.86 -4.08
CA VAL A 456 -16.09 33.82 -3.14
C VAL A 456 -15.32 33.16 -1.99
N ARG A 457 -15.59 31.89 -1.65
CA ARG A 457 -14.92 31.19 -0.55
C ARG A 457 -14.43 29.82 -1.00
N LEU A 458 -13.12 29.60 -0.85
CA LEU A 458 -12.45 28.37 -1.22
C LEU A 458 -11.94 27.64 0.03
N GLN A 459 -11.90 26.31 -0.02
CA GLN A 459 -11.13 25.50 0.92
C GLN A 459 -9.69 25.32 0.43
N PHE A 460 -9.51 25.13 -0.88
CA PHE A 460 -8.20 24.85 -1.44
C PHE A 460 -8.10 25.39 -2.87
N LEU A 461 -7.02 26.10 -3.17
CA LEU A 461 -6.64 26.53 -4.51
C LEU A 461 -5.19 26.12 -4.75
N GLN A 462 -4.91 25.33 -5.78
CA GLN A 462 -3.56 25.02 -6.22
C GLN A 462 -3.36 25.44 -7.67
N LEU A 463 -2.26 26.12 -7.96
CA LEU A 463 -1.84 26.53 -9.30
C LEU A 463 -0.35 26.17 -9.45
N TYR A 464 -0.08 25.00 -10.04
CA TYR A 464 1.26 24.44 -10.17
C TYR A 464 1.73 24.46 -11.63
N GLY A 465 2.91 24.98 -11.94
CA GLY A 465 3.35 25.13 -13.34
C GLY A 465 2.36 25.92 -14.22
N CYS A 466 1.70 26.94 -13.65
CA CYS A 466 0.68 27.76 -14.30
C CYS A 466 1.21 29.19 -14.53
N THR A 467 2.31 29.33 -15.27
CA THR A 467 3.13 30.56 -15.30
C THR A 467 2.39 31.80 -15.79
N ASN A 468 1.38 31.65 -16.65
CA ASN A 468 0.59 32.75 -17.22
C ASN A 468 -0.82 32.87 -16.62
N ALA A 469 -1.16 32.08 -15.60
CA ALA A 469 -2.49 32.10 -15.02
C ALA A 469 -2.72 33.38 -14.19
N GLN A 470 -3.93 33.94 -14.29
CA GLN A 470 -4.33 35.06 -13.44
C GLN A 470 -4.89 34.53 -12.12
N LEU A 471 -4.48 35.14 -11.01
CA LEU A 471 -5.04 34.80 -9.70
C LEU A 471 -6.54 35.15 -9.68
N PRO A 472 -7.44 34.18 -9.40
CA PRO A 472 -8.86 34.45 -9.40
C PRO A 472 -9.27 35.42 -8.28
N THR A 473 -10.37 36.13 -8.50
CA THR A 473 -10.96 36.97 -7.45
C THR A 473 -11.78 36.10 -6.49
N PHE A 474 -11.48 36.16 -5.20
CA PHE A 474 -12.21 35.49 -4.12
C PHE A 474 -12.09 36.29 -2.82
N GLU A 475 -12.98 36.07 -1.85
CA GLU A 475 -12.97 36.75 -0.55
C GLU A 475 -12.02 36.06 0.45
N HIS A 476 -12.09 34.72 0.55
CA HIS A 476 -11.26 33.94 1.47
C HIS A 476 -10.94 32.54 0.93
N ALA A 477 -9.73 32.03 1.19
CA ALA A 477 -9.36 30.64 0.98
C ALA A 477 -8.67 30.03 2.21
N HIS A 478 -8.97 28.79 2.57
CA HIS A 478 -8.27 28.15 3.68
C HIS A 478 -6.80 27.83 3.33
N VAL A 479 -6.54 27.25 2.16
CA VAL A 479 -5.19 26.99 1.66
C VAL A 479 -5.05 27.46 0.23
N VAL A 480 -3.96 28.15 -0.08
CA VAL A 480 -3.55 28.48 -1.45
C VAL A 480 -2.13 27.96 -1.69
N ASP A 481 -1.92 27.18 -2.74
CA ASP A 481 -0.65 26.55 -3.13
C ASP A 481 -0.27 26.99 -4.54
N ILE A 482 0.76 27.82 -4.67
CA ILE A 482 1.10 28.46 -5.94
C ILE A 482 2.56 28.24 -6.30
N ASP A 483 2.79 28.08 -7.60
CA ASP A 483 4.07 27.97 -8.27
C ASP A 483 4.10 28.94 -9.46
N MET A 484 3.92 30.22 -9.18
CA MET A 484 4.01 31.30 -10.16
C MET A 484 4.52 32.57 -9.49
N GLU A 485 5.24 33.39 -10.24
CA GLU A 485 5.73 34.67 -9.76
C GLU A 485 4.57 35.65 -9.52
N LEU A 486 4.46 36.18 -8.29
CA LEU A 486 3.45 37.17 -7.94
C LEU A 486 4.11 38.49 -7.54
N GLY A 487 3.72 39.61 -8.15
CA GLY A 487 4.18 40.91 -7.68
C GLY A 487 3.81 41.19 -6.20
N VAL A 488 4.59 42.03 -5.53
CA VAL A 488 4.43 42.40 -4.10
C VAL A 488 2.96 42.70 -3.73
N GLU A 489 2.27 43.46 -4.58
CA GLU A 489 0.89 43.87 -4.30
C GLU A 489 -0.10 42.70 -4.34
N ALA A 490 0.07 41.79 -5.30
CA ALA A 490 -0.74 40.59 -5.44
C ALA A 490 -0.49 39.61 -4.29
N LEU A 491 0.77 39.45 -3.88
CA LEU A 491 1.15 38.59 -2.75
C LEU A 491 0.60 39.12 -1.42
N ARG A 492 0.68 40.45 -1.20
CA ARG A 492 0.10 41.11 -0.02
C ARG A 492 -1.42 40.96 0.02
N ASP A 493 -2.08 41.19 -1.11
CA ASP A 493 -3.52 41.05 -1.25
C ASP A 493 -3.96 39.60 -0.98
N LEU A 494 -3.29 38.62 -1.61
CA LEU A 494 -3.52 37.20 -1.39
C LEU A 494 -3.30 36.82 0.08
N GLY A 495 -2.21 37.27 0.70
CA GLY A 495 -1.92 37.05 2.11
C GLY A 495 -3.00 37.58 3.06
N SER A 496 -3.78 38.59 2.67
CA SER A 496 -4.89 39.09 3.49
C SER A 496 -6.16 38.24 3.40
N ARG A 497 -6.23 37.32 2.44
CA ARG A 497 -7.41 36.51 2.09
C ARG A 497 -7.23 35.01 2.37
N VAL A 498 -6.13 34.59 3.01
CA VAL A 498 -5.81 33.17 3.19
C VAL A 498 -5.40 32.83 4.62
N ASP A 499 -5.71 31.61 5.08
CA ASP A 499 -5.19 31.11 6.37
C ASP A 499 -3.78 30.50 6.22
N LYS A 500 -3.55 29.80 5.11
CA LYS A 500 -2.28 29.15 4.78
C LYS A 500 -1.88 29.39 3.32
N LEU A 501 -0.63 29.79 3.12
CA LEU A 501 -0.05 30.04 1.80
C LEU A 501 1.15 29.11 1.57
N VAL A 502 1.09 28.29 0.53
CA VAL A 502 2.20 27.46 0.07
C VAL A 502 2.76 28.10 -1.19
N LEU A 503 4.05 28.41 -1.17
CA LEU A 503 4.80 29.01 -2.28
C LEU A 503 5.80 27.97 -2.75
N ARG A 504 5.76 27.61 -4.03
CA ARG A 504 6.68 26.67 -4.66
C ARG A 504 7.52 27.39 -5.71
N ASP A 505 8.69 26.83 -5.96
CA ASP A 505 9.67 27.17 -6.98
C ASP A 505 9.74 28.67 -7.28
N ASP A 506 9.19 29.13 -8.40
CA ASP A 506 9.27 30.53 -8.81
C ASP A 506 8.56 31.48 -7.84
N ALA A 507 7.45 31.06 -7.23
CA ALA A 507 6.72 31.86 -6.25
C ALA A 507 7.55 32.12 -4.98
N ALA A 508 8.44 31.19 -4.64
CA ALA A 508 9.28 31.27 -3.46
C ALA A 508 10.57 32.10 -3.69
N LYS A 509 10.93 32.43 -4.93
CA LYS A 509 12.08 33.32 -5.21
C LYS A 509 11.89 34.73 -4.65
N LEU A 510 10.64 35.15 -4.41
CA LEU A 510 10.27 36.46 -3.88
C LEU A 510 10.31 36.56 -2.35
N VAL A 511 11.21 35.82 -1.69
CA VAL A 511 11.31 35.78 -0.22
C VAL A 511 11.44 37.17 0.42
N SER A 512 12.16 38.09 -0.22
CA SER A 512 12.32 39.46 0.27
C SER A 512 10.99 40.22 0.40
N GLN A 513 9.95 39.78 -0.33
CA GLN A 513 8.63 40.42 -0.37
C GLN A 513 7.64 39.80 0.64
N LEU A 514 7.97 38.64 1.23
CA LEU A 514 7.11 37.95 2.19
C LEU A 514 6.85 38.76 3.46
N GLY A 515 7.68 39.78 3.76
CA GLY A 515 7.48 40.68 4.88
C GLY A 515 6.16 41.48 4.80
N THR A 516 5.51 41.48 3.65
CA THR A 516 4.19 42.09 3.44
C THR A 516 3.01 41.21 3.86
N ILE A 517 3.24 39.91 4.08
CA ILE A 517 2.19 38.94 4.45
C ILE A 517 1.87 39.07 5.95
N PRO A 518 0.59 39.11 6.36
CA PRO A 518 0.22 39.14 7.76
C PRO A 518 0.80 37.96 8.56
N VAL A 519 1.25 38.22 9.79
CA VAL A 519 1.88 37.22 10.69
C VAL A 519 0.94 36.08 11.08
N CYS A 520 -0.37 36.26 10.93
CA CYS A 520 -1.36 35.23 11.19
C CYS A 520 -1.44 34.15 10.09
N VAL A 521 -0.88 34.40 8.90
CA VAL A 521 -0.88 33.45 7.79
C VAL A 521 0.25 32.45 7.97
N GLU A 522 -0.05 31.16 7.81
CA GLU A 522 0.96 30.12 7.81
C GLU A 522 1.59 30.01 6.41
N VAL A 523 2.84 30.48 6.25
CA VAL A 523 3.56 30.39 4.98
C VAL A 523 4.47 29.15 4.93
N HIS A 524 4.35 28.37 3.85
CA HIS A 524 5.15 27.19 3.51
C HIS A 524 5.90 27.48 2.21
N GLY A 525 7.22 27.67 2.25
CA GLY A 525 8.03 27.89 1.04
C GLY A 525 8.71 26.60 0.56
N SER A 526 8.78 26.38 -0.75
CA SER A 526 9.60 25.39 -1.45
C SER A 526 10.32 26.13 -2.59
N ALA A 527 11.64 26.08 -2.71
CA ALA A 527 12.33 26.68 -3.86
C ALA A 527 13.69 26.06 -4.12
N GLU A 528 14.08 26.05 -5.39
CA GLU A 528 15.48 25.95 -5.84
C GLU A 528 16.19 27.28 -5.57
N ASP A 529 17.19 27.26 -4.68
CA ASP A 529 17.97 28.44 -4.28
C ASP A 529 17.09 29.66 -3.98
N ILE A 530 16.40 29.65 -2.82
CA ILE A 530 15.86 30.90 -2.30
C ILE A 530 17.03 31.88 -2.24
N GLY A 531 16.92 32.98 -2.98
CA GLY A 531 17.87 34.10 -2.99
C GLY A 531 17.95 34.81 -1.64
N LEU A 532 18.28 34.06 -0.58
CA LEU A 532 18.52 34.49 0.79
C LEU A 532 19.81 35.31 0.91
N ALA A 533 20.42 35.69 -0.22
CA ALA A 533 21.67 36.44 -0.29
C ALA A 533 21.68 37.66 0.65
N ASP A 534 20.50 38.28 0.90
CA ASP A 534 20.42 39.52 1.69
C ASP A 534 19.35 39.54 2.81
N GLY A 535 18.62 38.44 3.09
CA GLY A 535 17.38 38.53 3.91
C GLY A 535 17.13 37.41 4.93
N VAL A 536 16.65 37.79 6.11
CA VAL A 536 16.04 36.88 7.11
C VAL A 536 14.61 36.56 6.64
N LEU A 537 14.17 35.30 6.75
CA LEU A 537 12.77 34.97 6.47
C LEU A 537 11.83 35.76 7.41
N PRO A 538 10.65 36.20 6.96
CA PRO A 538 9.71 36.88 7.85
C PRO A 538 9.08 35.91 8.86
N ALA A 539 8.75 36.42 10.05
CA ALA A 539 8.19 35.62 11.15
C ALA A 539 6.84 34.93 10.85
N CYS A 540 6.16 35.27 9.75
CA CYS A 540 4.97 34.57 9.26
C CYS A 540 5.29 33.17 8.69
N VAL A 541 6.54 32.92 8.26
CA VAL A 541 6.96 31.62 7.73
C VAL A 541 7.12 30.61 8.86
N ARG A 542 6.29 29.56 8.86
CA ARG A 542 6.32 28.49 9.87
C ARG A 542 7.02 27.24 9.37
N ARG A 543 6.93 26.98 8.07
CA ARG A 543 7.59 25.85 7.39
C ARG A 543 8.39 26.34 6.19
N ALA A 544 9.59 25.84 6.02
CA ALA A 544 10.42 26.08 4.84
C ALA A 544 10.99 24.75 4.34
N VAL A 545 10.94 24.56 3.03
CA VAL A 545 11.55 23.48 2.26
C VAL A 545 12.49 24.16 1.28
N LEU A 546 13.77 23.85 1.30
CA LEU A 546 14.78 24.56 0.50
C LEU A 546 15.64 23.55 -0.23
N THR A 547 15.79 23.71 -1.54
CA THR A 547 16.84 23.04 -2.30
C THR A 547 18.04 23.99 -2.37
N VAL A 548 19.20 23.50 -1.93
CA VAL A 548 20.42 24.30 -1.74
C VAL A 548 21.46 23.82 -2.74
N HIS A 549 21.83 24.68 -3.70
CA HIS A 549 22.90 24.37 -4.68
C HIS A 549 24.24 25.03 -4.31
N THR A 550 24.24 25.98 -3.38
CA THR A 550 25.47 26.68 -2.94
C THR A 550 26.38 25.79 -2.10
N ASN A 551 27.70 25.88 -2.27
CA ASN A 551 28.67 25.08 -1.50
C ASN A 551 28.54 25.21 0.04
N ALA A 552 28.03 26.32 0.55
CA ALA A 552 27.79 26.51 1.98
C ALA A 552 26.51 27.31 2.23
N PHE A 553 25.73 26.91 3.22
CA PHE A 553 24.45 27.52 3.56
C PHE A 553 24.32 27.73 5.07
N HIS A 554 24.09 28.99 5.47
CA HIS A 554 23.98 29.37 6.88
C HIS A 554 22.51 29.45 7.31
N VAL A 555 22.07 28.53 8.17
CA VAL A 555 20.65 28.40 8.57
C VAL A 555 20.16 29.45 9.57
N GLY A 556 21.05 30.30 10.09
CA GLY A 556 20.71 31.38 11.04
C GLY A 556 19.59 32.31 10.58
N LEU A 557 19.46 32.51 9.27
CA LEU A 557 18.38 33.29 8.65
C LEU A 557 16.98 32.66 8.83
N LEU A 558 16.93 31.42 9.31
CA LEU A 558 15.72 30.59 9.46
C LEU A 558 15.39 30.32 10.94
N ALA A 559 16.01 31.02 11.90
CA ALA A 559 15.91 30.73 13.34
C ALA A 559 14.48 30.77 13.95
N HIS A 560 13.51 31.39 13.27
CA HIS A 560 12.11 31.47 13.70
C HIS A 560 11.20 30.41 13.07
N VAL A 561 11.69 29.68 12.06
CA VAL A 561 10.96 28.60 11.38
C VAL A 561 10.74 27.46 12.36
N GLN A 562 9.57 26.82 12.34
CA GLN A 562 9.24 25.67 13.21
C GLN A 562 9.46 24.33 12.52
N GLN A 563 9.36 24.29 11.19
CA GLN A 563 9.57 23.09 10.39
C GLN A 563 10.50 23.39 9.22
N LEU A 564 11.69 22.81 9.21
CA LEU A 564 12.69 23.07 8.18
C LEU A 564 13.04 21.78 7.44
N THR A 565 12.96 21.81 6.11
CA THR A 565 13.52 20.79 5.22
C THR A 565 14.57 21.44 4.34
N LEU A 566 15.78 20.87 4.34
CA LEU A 566 16.88 21.27 3.47
C LEU A 566 17.22 20.07 2.58
N GLN A 567 17.36 20.29 1.29
CA GLN A 567 17.72 19.26 0.32
C GLN A 567 18.90 19.78 -0.51
N ALA A 568 19.91 18.97 -0.72
CA ALA A 568 20.97 19.30 -1.66
C ALA A 568 20.41 19.27 -3.09
N GLY A 569 20.77 20.27 -3.90
CA GLY A 569 20.51 20.25 -5.33
C GLY A 569 21.34 19.17 -6.03
N GLU A 570 20.87 18.73 -7.20
CA GLU A 570 21.55 17.70 -7.99
C GLU A 570 23.03 18.04 -8.23
N GLY A 571 23.92 17.07 -7.98
CA GLY A 571 25.37 17.23 -8.12
C GLY A 571 26.06 18.12 -7.07
N SER A 572 25.33 18.66 -6.09
CA SER A 572 25.88 19.49 -5.02
C SER A 572 25.85 18.76 -3.66
N ARG A 573 26.76 19.15 -2.75
CA ARG A 573 26.76 18.70 -1.34
C ARG A 573 27.02 19.92 -0.44
N PRO A 574 26.00 20.76 -0.21
CA PRO A 574 26.17 22.01 0.50
C PRO A 574 26.54 21.77 1.96
N ALA A 575 27.53 22.51 2.47
CA ALA A 575 27.90 22.53 3.88
C ALA A 575 26.92 23.39 4.68
N ILE A 576 26.13 22.77 5.55
CA ILE A 576 25.14 23.44 6.39
C ILE A 576 25.81 23.94 7.68
N GLN A 577 25.72 25.24 7.93
CA GLN A 577 26.33 25.93 9.07
C GLN A 577 25.28 26.63 9.94
N GLY A 578 25.57 26.81 11.23
CA GLY A 578 24.71 27.54 12.17
C GLY A 578 23.52 26.74 12.70
N LEU A 579 23.57 25.40 12.67
CA LEU A 579 22.47 24.54 13.13
C LEU A 579 22.06 24.78 14.60
N ASP A 580 22.96 25.33 15.41
CA ASP A 580 22.74 25.67 16.82
C ASP A 580 21.88 26.94 17.02
N GLU A 581 21.68 27.72 15.95
CA GLU A 581 20.83 28.90 15.95
C GLU A 581 19.32 28.56 15.82
N LEU A 582 18.99 27.33 15.41
CA LEU A 582 17.63 26.87 15.12
C LEU A 582 16.82 26.46 16.37
N ARG A 583 16.74 27.35 17.37
CA ARG A 583 16.20 27.04 18.71
C ARG A 583 14.68 26.79 18.79
N ASN A 584 13.93 27.15 17.75
CA ASN A 584 12.46 27.06 17.75
C ASN A 584 11.92 25.92 16.87
N LEU A 585 12.80 25.06 16.34
CA LEU A 585 12.39 23.97 15.48
C LEU A 585 11.64 22.89 16.24
N LYS A 586 10.50 22.48 15.70
CA LYS A 586 9.79 21.25 16.07
C LYS A 586 10.22 20.09 15.18
N ALA A 587 10.50 20.36 13.89
CA ALA A 587 10.93 19.35 12.95
C ALA A 587 12.06 19.87 12.03
N LEU A 588 13.11 19.07 11.89
CA LEU A 588 14.23 19.31 10.97
C LEU A 588 14.40 18.08 10.06
N ARG A 589 14.44 18.29 8.75
CA ARG A 589 14.83 17.28 7.76
C ARG A 589 15.97 17.84 6.92
N ILE A 590 17.06 17.10 6.79
CA ILE A 590 18.16 17.45 5.88
C ILE A 590 18.47 16.25 4.99
N VAL A 591 18.61 16.48 3.68
CA VAL A 591 18.81 15.46 2.67
C VAL A 591 20.01 15.82 1.79
N GLY A 592 21.01 14.94 1.66
CA GLY A 592 22.11 15.13 0.71
C GLY A 592 23.19 16.15 1.11
N CYS A 593 23.16 16.69 2.33
CA CYS A 593 24.03 17.81 2.73
C CYS A 593 25.21 17.39 3.62
N GLU A 594 26.28 18.20 3.63
CA GLU A 594 27.36 18.07 4.61
C GLU A 594 26.98 18.85 5.88
N LEU A 595 27.01 18.17 7.03
CA LEU A 595 26.54 18.71 8.30
C LEU A 595 27.71 19.05 9.21
N SER A 596 27.63 20.21 9.87
CA SER A 596 28.53 20.60 10.95
C SER A 596 27.79 21.33 12.06
N GLY A 597 28.11 21.02 13.32
CA GLY A 597 27.61 21.74 14.49
C GLY A 597 26.65 20.94 15.38
N THR A 598 25.72 21.65 16.02
CA THR A 598 24.83 21.07 17.05
C THR A 598 23.38 21.39 16.74
N VAL A 599 22.52 20.37 16.65
CA VAL A 599 21.07 20.55 16.61
C VAL A 599 20.53 20.39 18.03
N SER A 600 19.75 21.36 18.51
CA SER A 600 19.18 21.31 19.87
C SER A 600 17.67 21.56 19.87
N ALA A 601 16.96 20.90 20.81
CA ALA A 601 15.58 21.17 21.17
C ALA A 601 14.51 20.97 20.06
N SER A 602 14.67 19.93 19.24
CA SER A 602 13.70 19.57 18.19
C SER A 602 12.89 18.33 18.56
N GLU A 603 11.58 18.31 18.30
CA GLU A 603 10.78 17.08 18.52
C GLU A 603 11.18 15.99 17.52
N GLN A 604 11.52 16.36 16.29
CA GLN A 604 11.89 15.45 15.21
C GLN A 604 13.11 15.97 14.43
N VAL A 605 14.10 15.10 14.22
CA VAL A 605 15.30 15.37 13.41
C VAL A 605 15.50 14.21 12.46
N CYS A 606 15.64 14.49 11.17
CA CYS A 606 15.81 13.51 10.11
C CYS A 606 16.99 13.90 9.23
N PHE A 607 17.95 12.99 9.07
CA PHE A 607 19.09 13.13 8.19
C PHE A 607 19.06 11.98 7.18
N THR A 608 19.13 12.30 5.89
CA THR A 608 19.08 11.33 4.79
C THR A 608 20.24 11.60 3.85
N ASP A 609 21.08 10.60 3.60
CA ASP A 609 22.25 10.72 2.71
C ASP A 609 23.10 11.98 3.01
N CYS A 610 23.28 12.27 4.31
CA CYS A 610 24.10 13.39 4.75
C CYS A 610 25.54 12.93 5.01
N SER A 611 26.49 13.86 5.04
CA SER A 611 27.88 13.63 5.44
C SER A 611 28.29 14.58 6.57
N GLY A 612 29.54 14.49 7.03
CA GLY A 612 30.10 15.41 8.03
C GLY A 612 29.90 14.95 9.47
N SER A 613 29.87 15.88 10.42
CA SER A 613 29.88 15.58 11.85
C SER A 613 28.85 16.39 12.63
N ILE A 614 27.99 15.72 13.41
CA ILE A 614 26.87 16.37 14.10
C ILE A 614 26.76 16.00 15.58
N THR A 615 26.35 16.96 16.40
CA THR A 615 25.86 16.74 17.76
C THR A 615 24.34 16.95 17.83
N VAL A 616 23.59 16.07 18.50
CA VAL A 616 22.12 16.21 18.63
C VAL A 616 21.68 16.20 20.09
N GLU A 617 21.06 17.29 20.54
CA GLU A 617 20.60 17.45 21.93
C GLU A 617 19.09 17.65 22.04
N ASN A 618 18.48 17.06 23.07
CA ASN A 618 17.07 17.24 23.44
C ASN A 618 16.10 16.92 22.30
N ALA A 619 16.35 15.81 21.58
CA ALA A 619 15.50 15.39 20.47
C ALA A 619 14.45 14.35 20.87
N GLY A 620 13.21 14.53 20.44
CA GLY A 620 12.19 13.49 20.60
C GLY A 620 12.53 12.26 19.76
N THR A 621 12.73 12.46 18.46
CA THR A 621 13.13 11.41 17.52
C THR A 621 14.28 11.89 16.65
N LEU A 622 15.33 11.09 16.56
CA LEU A 622 16.43 11.23 15.61
C LEU A 622 16.34 10.08 14.59
N TYR A 623 16.26 10.42 13.31
CA TYR A 623 16.24 9.47 12.20
C TYR A 623 17.45 9.74 11.32
N ILE A 624 18.24 8.70 11.04
CA ILE A 624 19.43 8.75 10.21
C ILE A 624 19.31 7.64 9.17
N THR A 625 19.52 7.97 7.91
CA THR A 625 19.54 6.97 6.84
C THR A 625 20.60 7.32 5.80
N ASP A 626 21.29 6.31 5.29
CA ASP A 626 22.23 6.41 4.19
C ASP A 626 21.62 5.63 3.01
N LYS A 627 21.06 6.35 2.03
CA LYS A 627 20.35 5.76 0.89
C LYS A 627 21.28 5.64 -0.33
N ARG A 628 22.50 5.17 -0.14
CA ARG A 628 23.36 4.87 -1.28
C ARG A 628 22.84 3.61 -1.96
N ASP A 629 22.36 3.75 -3.20
CA ASP A 629 21.99 2.62 -4.02
C ASP A 629 23.19 1.68 -4.12
N ALA A 630 22.98 0.42 -3.75
CA ALA A 630 24.05 -0.60 -3.69
C ALA A 630 24.74 -0.82 -5.05
N THR A 631 24.17 -0.27 -6.14
CA THR A 631 24.66 -0.34 -7.50
C THR A 631 25.63 0.79 -7.87
N GLU A 632 25.58 1.94 -7.21
CA GLU A 632 26.55 3.01 -7.46
C GLU A 632 27.86 2.67 -6.74
N LYS A 633 28.85 2.21 -7.52
CA LYS A 633 30.21 1.97 -7.02
C LYS A 633 30.69 3.21 -6.27
N ARG A 634 31.26 3.00 -5.07
CA ARG A 634 31.90 4.02 -4.22
C ARG A 634 33.00 4.77 -4.98
N GLU A 635 32.65 5.73 -5.80
CA GLU A 635 33.62 6.53 -6.57
C GLU A 635 34.10 7.78 -5.82
N SER A 636 33.71 7.99 -4.55
CA SER A 636 34.25 9.12 -3.78
C SER A 636 34.50 8.81 -2.31
N ASP A 637 35.61 9.38 -1.80
CA ASP A 637 36.03 9.49 -0.40
C ASP A 637 35.04 10.31 0.47
N ALA A 638 33.75 10.32 0.13
CA ALA A 638 32.73 11.03 0.88
C ALA A 638 32.65 10.42 2.29
N THR A 639 33.12 11.19 3.27
CA THR A 639 33.10 10.82 4.68
C THR A 639 31.67 10.52 5.10
N LEU A 640 31.46 9.30 5.62
CA LEU A 640 30.21 8.89 6.24
C LEU A 640 29.83 9.88 7.34
N MET A 641 28.53 10.13 7.50
CA MET A 641 28.02 10.97 8.58
C MET A 641 28.42 10.42 9.94
N GLN A 642 29.14 11.22 10.73
CA GLN A 642 29.55 10.89 12.09
C GLN A 642 28.67 11.61 13.10
N VAL A 643 27.97 10.83 13.93
CA VAL A 643 27.30 11.36 15.11
C VAL A 643 28.33 11.48 16.22
N LEU A 644 28.79 12.69 16.53
CA LEU A 644 29.82 12.93 17.53
C LEU A 644 29.30 12.70 18.95
N SER A 645 28.07 13.17 19.20
CA SER A 645 27.43 13.11 20.50
C SER A 645 25.92 13.25 20.34
N THR A 646 25.20 12.56 21.22
CA THR A 646 23.78 12.77 21.45
C THR A 646 23.58 13.13 22.92
N ARG A 647 22.44 13.76 23.24
CA ARG A 647 22.07 14.02 24.63
C ARG A 647 20.56 14.13 24.75
N ASN A 648 19.96 13.38 25.68
CA ASN A 648 18.52 13.43 25.93
C ASN A 648 17.70 13.19 24.65
N VAL A 649 18.01 12.10 23.94
CA VAL A 649 17.30 11.69 22.73
C VAL A 649 16.37 10.53 23.07
N HIS A 650 15.07 10.65 22.84
CA HIS A 650 14.13 9.60 23.25
C HIS A 650 14.20 8.37 22.33
N VAL A 651 14.16 8.57 21.01
CA VAL A 651 14.33 7.49 20.02
C VAL A 651 15.37 7.91 18.99
N CYS A 652 16.37 7.06 18.75
CA CYS A 652 17.31 7.20 17.64
C CYS A 652 17.14 5.99 16.72
N ARG A 653 16.78 6.23 15.46
CA ARG A 653 16.63 5.20 14.44
C ARG A 653 17.63 5.41 13.33
N ILE A 654 18.45 4.40 13.08
CA ILE A 654 19.50 4.40 12.07
C ILE A 654 19.14 3.31 11.07
N VAL A 655 19.16 3.64 9.78
CA VAL A 655 18.67 2.78 8.71
C VAL A 655 19.67 2.75 7.56
N ASP A 656 20.12 1.56 7.17
CA ASP A 656 21.02 1.33 6.04
C ASP A 656 22.38 2.06 6.17
N CYS A 657 22.89 2.27 7.40
CA CYS A 657 24.17 2.94 7.63
C CYS A 657 25.31 1.98 8.01
N GLU A 658 26.53 2.34 7.62
CA GLU A 658 27.76 1.75 8.14
C GLU A 658 28.32 2.62 9.28
N LEU A 659 28.42 2.05 10.48
CA LEU A 659 28.84 2.77 11.67
C LEU A 659 30.22 2.28 12.13
N GLU A 660 31.22 3.17 12.15
CA GLU A 660 32.52 2.83 12.71
C GLU A 660 32.43 2.59 14.23
N THR A 661 31.70 3.47 14.92
CA THR A 661 31.54 3.45 16.38
C THR A 661 30.12 3.85 16.78
N LEU A 662 29.70 3.38 17.95
CA LEU A 662 28.44 3.73 18.60
C LEU A 662 28.60 4.75 19.74
N CYS A 663 29.82 5.23 20.03
CA CYS A 663 30.08 6.09 21.18
C CYS A 663 29.27 7.40 21.17
N GLY A 664 28.95 7.91 19.98
CA GLY A 664 28.14 9.12 19.78
C GLY A 664 26.70 9.01 20.24
N PHE A 665 26.17 7.80 20.49
CA PHE A 665 24.76 7.59 20.86
C PHE A 665 24.50 7.62 22.39
N ALA A 666 25.45 8.17 23.17
CA ALA A 666 25.28 8.30 24.61
C ALA A 666 24.09 9.20 24.97
N GLY A 667 23.22 8.76 25.88
CA GLY A 667 22.02 9.53 26.25
C GLY A 667 20.82 9.35 25.31
N VAL A 668 20.89 8.40 24.38
CA VAL A 668 19.73 7.84 23.67
C VAL A 668 18.98 6.87 24.59
N HIS A 669 17.66 7.02 24.71
CA HIS A 669 16.84 6.09 25.49
C HIS A 669 16.54 4.79 24.73
N CYS A 670 16.11 4.89 23.46
CA CYS A 670 15.83 3.77 22.57
C CYS A 670 16.63 3.88 21.27
N LEU A 671 17.57 2.96 21.04
CA LEU A 671 18.36 2.88 19.81
C LEU A 671 17.81 1.78 18.90
N VAL A 672 17.48 2.12 17.66
CA VAL A 672 16.99 1.21 16.64
C VAL A 672 18.00 1.17 15.50
N LEU A 673 18.62 0.01 15.28
CA LEU A 673 19.51 -0.26 14.16
C LEU A 673 18.75 -1.11 13.15
N GLN A 674 18.59 -0.63 11.93
CA GLN A 674 17.92 -1.35 10.85
C GLN A 674 18.85 -1.47 9.65
N CYS A 675 19.20 -2.69 9.27
CA CYS A 675 20.11 -2.95 8.15
C CYS A 675 21.45 -2.20 8.29
N CYS A 676 21.93 -2.02 9.52
CA CYS A 676 23.19 -1.33 9.78
C CYS A 676 24.34 -2.33 9.99
N THR A 677 25.54 -1.94 9.58
CA THR A 677 26.78 -2.59 10.01
C THR A 677 27.46 -1.72 11.07
N VAL A 678 28.14 -2.36 12.02
CA VAL A 678 28.82 -1.68 13.13
C VAL A 678 30.21 -2.29 13.25
N ALA A 679 31.26 -1.51 13.02
CA ALA A 679 32.64 -2.03 13.06
C ALA A 679 33.10 -2.30 14.50
N ASP A 680 32.81 -1.39 15.43
CA ASP A 680 33.17 -1.51 16.85
C ASP A 680 31.93 -1.47 17.76
N ALA A 681 31.31 -2.63 17.99
CA ALA A 681 30.18 -2.75 18.92
C ALA A 681 30.57 -2.51 20.39
N GLU A 682 31.85 -2.64 20.76
CA GLU A 682 32.33 -2.41 22.14
C GLU A 682 32.20 -0.95 22.57
N THR A 683 31.92 -0.05 21.63
CA THR A 683 31.65 1.37 21.89
C THR A 683 30.18 1.69 22.18
N LEU A 684 29.30 0.69 22.21
CA LEU A 684 27.87 0.87 22.53
C LEU A 684 27.70 1.55 23.91
N PRO A 685 27.03 2.69 24.02
CA PRO A 685 26.73 3.31 25.31
C PRO A 685 25.58 2.57 26.02
N GLN A 686 25.40 2.82 27.32
CA GLN A 686 24.24 2.28 28.02
C GLN A 686 22.96 2.92 27.47
N VAL A 687 22.08 2.11 26.88
CA VAL A 687 20.74 2.48 26.44
C VAL A 687 19.68 1.69 27.22
N ALA A 688 18.45 2.22 27.30
CA ALA A 688 17.36 1.52 27.98
C ALA A 688 16.73 0.46 27.07
N CYS A 689 16.72 0.71 25.76
CA CYS A 689 16.18 -0.18 24.75
C CYS A 689 17.10 -0.21 23.52
N LEU A 690 17.43 -1.41 23.04
CA LEU A 690 18.10 -1.64 21.75
C LEU A 690 17.20 -2.51 20.87
N CYS A 691 16.93 -2.07 19.64
CA CYS A 691 16.19 -2.84 18.64
C CYS A 691 17.04 -3.07 17.40
N LEU A 692 17.16 -4.32 16.97
CA LEU A 692 17.88 -4.71 15.76
C LEU A 692 16.88 -5.21 14.72
N ARG A 693 16.97 -4.70 13.49
CA ARG A 693 16.10 -5.04 12.35
C ARG A 693 16.94 -5.24 11.09
N GLY A 694 16.42 -6.02 10.13
CA GLY A 694 16.97 -6.05 8.77
C GLY A 694 17.90 -7.22 8.46
N ARG A 695 18.37 -7.27 7.21
CA ARG A 695 19.09 -8.39 6.61
C ARG A 695 20.50 -8.61 7.17
N CYS A 696 21.11 -7.57 7.73
CA CYS A 696 22.44 -7.65 8.34
C CYS A 696 22.48 -8.51 9.63
N TYR A 697 21.32 -8.99 10.09
CA TYR A 697 21.21 -9.85 11.27
C TYR A 697 20.43 -11.12 10.89
N ARG A 698 21.00 -12.31 11.15
CA ARG A 698 20.34 -13.61 10.89
C ARG A 698 19.05 -13.81 11.69
N GLN A 699 18.82 -13.04 12.77
CA GLN A 699 17.68 -13.22 13.65
C GLN A 699 16.48 -12.34 13.23
N PRO A 700 15.24 -12.86 13.34
CA PRO A 700 14.05 -12.02 13.19
C PRO A 700 14.06 -10.93 14.27
N ILE A 701 13.77 -9.70 13.84
CA ILE A 701 13.74 -8.44 14.63
C ILE A 701 13.81 -8.64 16.15
N VAL A 702 14.97 -8.29 16.73
CA VAL A 702 15.29 -8.45 18.16
C VAL A 702 15.06 -7.12 18.90
N SER A 703 14.47 -7.18 20.09
CA SER A 703 14.30 -6.02 20.98
C SER A 703 14.76 -6.36 22.39
N LEU A 704 15.77 -5.64 22.87
CA LEU A 704 16.41 -5.81 24.18
C LEU A 704 16.05 -4.61 25.05
N VAL A 705 15.17 -4.80 26.04
CA VAL A 705 14.73 -3.75 26.96
C VAL A 705 15.28 -4.03 28.35
N GLY A 706 15.96 -3.05 28.96
CA GLY A 706 16.50 -3.16 30.31
C GLY A 706 17.60 -4.22 30.47
N ARG A 707 18.30 -4.58 29.39
CA ARG A 707 19.42 -5.53 29.42
C ARG A 707 20.73 -4.85 29.79
N ALA A 708 21.68 -5.63 30.31
CA ALA A 708 23.04 -5.16 30.54
C ALA A 708 23.71 -4.81 29.20
N ARG A 709 24.64 -3.87 29.22
CA ARG A 709 25.38 -3.42 28.03
C ARG A 709 26.09 -4.58 27.33
N GLU A 710 26.70 -5.46 28.11
CA GLU A 710 27.45 -6.63 27.61
C GLU A 710 26.54 -7.60 26.86
N ASP A 711 25.31 -7.81 27.33
CA ASP A 711 24.32 -8.64 26.63
C ASP A 711 23.95 -8.03 25.27
N MET A 712 23.78 -6.71 25.21
CA MET A 712 23.45 -6.01 23.98
C MET A 712 24.58 -6.10 22.95
N ILE A 713 25.83 -5.91 23.39
CA ILE A 713 27.04 -6.06 22.56
C ILE A 713 27.15 -7.49 22.02
N ALA A 714 26.93 -8.50 22.88
CA ALA A 714 26.97 -9.90 22.47
C ALA A 714 25.94 -10.21 21.38
N VAL A 715 24.73 -9.64 21.46
CA VAL A 715 23.69 -9.82 20.42
C VAL A 715 24.09 -9.14 19.11
N ILE A 716 24.63 -7.92 19.15
CA ILE A 716 25.13 -7.22 17.94
C ILE A 716 26.21 -8.07 17.26
N ASN A 717 27.23 -8.49 18.01
CA ASN A 717 28.35 -9.29 17.50
C ASN A 717 27.86 -10.64 16.93
N SER A 718 26.95 -11.32 17.62
CA SER A 718 26.40 -12.61 17.16
C SER A 718 25.62 -12.52 15.85
N GLY A 719 25.11 -11.33 15.52
CA GLY A 719 24.35 -11.12 14.30
C GLY A 719 25.20 -10.73 13.09
N GLN A 720 26.42 -10.21 13.30
CA GLN A 720 27.29 -9.70 12.24
C GLN A 720 28.23 -10.73 11.61
N THR A 721 28.59 -11.78 12.35
CA THR A 721 29.72 -12.69 12.04
C THR A 721 29.55 -13.59 10.80
N ASP A 722 28.59 -13.33 9.91
CA ASP A 722 28.19 -14.33 8.90
C ASP A 722 27.69 -13.76 7.55
N VAL A 723 27.55 -12.43 7.40
CA VAL A 723 26.97 -11.87 6.16
C VAL A 723 27.99 -11.80 5.01
N SER A 724 29.29 -11.77 5.33
CA SER A 724 30.37 -11.70 4.34
C SER A 724 30.49 -12.95 3.47
N GLU A 725 30.27 -14.15 4.03
CA GLU A 725 30.38 -15.40 3.25
C GLU A 725 29.13 -15.62 2.37
N ASP A 726 27.94 -15.30 2.88
CA ASP A 726 26.69 -15.44 2.12
C ASP A 726 26.57 -14.40 0.98
N LEU A 727 27.13 -13.19 1.14
CA LEU A 727 27.19 -12.19 0.05
C LEU A 727 28.24 -12.51 -1.01
N GLN A 728 29.37 -13.16 -0.64
CA GLN A 728 30.33 -13.66 -1.62
C GLN A 728 29.72 -14.78 -2.47
N LEU A 729 28.95 -15.69 -1.86
CA LEU A 729 28.24 -16.74 -2.61
C LEU A 729 27.17 -16.18 -3.58
N LEU A 730 26.54 -15.05 -3.25
CA LEU A 730 25.58 -14.39 -4.15
C LEU A 730 26.23 -13.48 -5.21
N GLN A 731 27.48 -13.06 -5.02
CA GLN A 731 28.27 -12.32 -6.02
C GLN A 731 28.96 -13.26 -7.00
N ASP A 732 29.46 -14.41 -6.55
CA ASP A 732 30.08 -15.42 -7.42
C ASP A 732 29.07 -16.04 -8.42
N ASP A 733 27.77 -16.05 -8.10
CA ASP A 733 26.70 -16.48 -9.02
C ASP A 733 26.31 -15.40 -10.06
N LYS A 734 26.78 -14.14 -9.90
CA LYS A 734 26.52 -13.05 -10.85
C LYS A 734 27.64 -12.82 -11.88
N ASP A 735 28.78 -13.49 -11.72
CA ASP A 735 29.86 -13.49 -12.72
C ASP A 735 29.66 -14.54 -13.82
N ILE A 736 28.45 -15.13 -13.93
CA ILE A 736 28.03 -15.78 -15.17
C ILE A 736 27.77 -14.66 -16.18
N ASN A 737 28.78 -14.38 -17.02
CA ASN A 737 28.72 -13.47 -18.15
C ASN A 737 27.39 -13.60 -18.93
N ASP A 738 26.52 -12.60 -18.82
CA ASP A 738 25.39 -12.43 -19.75
C ASP A 738 25.87 -12.19 -21.20
N ASP A 739 27.17 -11.94 -21.41
CA ASP A 739 27.80 -11.82 -22.73
C ASP A 739 27.97 -13.17 -23.47
N ASP A 740 27.89 -14.31 -22.78
CA ASP A 740 28.04 -15.64 -23.41
C ASP A 740 26.70 -16.26 -23.87
N ILE A 741 25.55 -15.58 -23.70
CA ILE A 741 24.23 -16.09 -24.10
C ILE A 741 23.70 -15.44 -25.39
N LEU A 742 24.36 -14.40 -25.91
CA LEU A 742 23.91 -13.68 -27.12
C LEU A 742 24.76 -13.93 -28.39
N GLN A 743 25.70 -14.88 -28.39
CA GLN A 743 26.55 -15.16 -29.57
C GLN A 743 26.13 -16.37 -30.44
N ASP A 744 25.05 -17.08 -30.13
CA ASP A 744 24.65 -18.30 -30.86
C ASP A 744 23.35 -18.15 -31.71
N PHE A 745 22.92 -16.93 -32.05
CA PHE A 745 21.71 -16.71 -32.87
C PHE A 745 21.91 -15.94 -34.19
N GLU A 746 23.15 -15.68 -34.61
CA GLU A 746 23.46 -15.10 -35.91
C GLU A 746 24.37 -16.05 -36.68
N ASP A 747 23.81 -17.08 -37.31
CA ASP A 747 24.43 -17.83 -38.42
C ASP A 747 23.47 -18.97 -38.81
N GLU A 748 22.46 -18.68 -39.64
CA GLU A 748 21.77 -19.63 -40.55
C GLU A 748 20.52 -18.93 -41.09
N ASP A 749 20.67 -18.21 -42.21
CA ASP A 749 19.67 -18.06 -43.28
C ASP A 749 20.30 -17.20 -44.42
N ASP A 750 21.46 -17.66 -44.92
CA ASP A 750 21.89 -17.40 -46.29
C ASP A 750 21.49 -18.64 -47.09
N ASP A 751 20.45 -18.53 -47.93
CA ASP A 751 20.37 -19.15 -49.25
C ASP A 751 18.96 -18.97 -49.87
N ASP A 752 18.97 -18.63 -51.15
CA ASP A 752 17.87 -18.73 -52.13
C ASP A 752 16.77 -17.65 -52.09
N ASP A 753 16.94 -16.60 -52.91
CA ASP A 753 16.15 -16.54 -54.16
C ASP A 753 16.67 -15.41 -55.07
N ASP A 754 17.54 -15.83 -56.01
CA ASP A 754 17.70 -15.18 -57.30
C ASP A 754 16.34 -15.14 -58.01
N SER A 755 15.79 -13.95 -58.22
CA SER A 755 14.98 -13.69 -59.40
C SER A 755 15.24 -12.28 -59.91
N ASP A 756 15.96 -12.29 -61.02
CA ASP A 756 16.12 -11.22 -61.99
C ASP A 756 14.78 -10.60 -62.43
N ASP A 757 14.95 -9.54 -63.21
CA ASP A 757 13.98 -8.88 -64.08
C ASP A 757 13.22 -7.74 -63.40
N ASP A 758 13.15 -6.53 -63.93
CA ASP A 758 13.73 -5.86 -65.08
C ASP A 758 13.11 -4.44 -65.03
N ASP A 759 13.69 -3.52 -65.80
CA ASP A 759 13.04 -2.31 -66.34
C ASP A 759 12.77 -1.17 -65.35
N ASP A 760 13.62 -0.13 -65.37
CA ASP A 760 13.61 0.97 -66.33
C ASP A 760 12.57 2.05 -65.97
N ASP A 761 13.11 3.25 -65.80
CA ASP A 761 12.59 4.55 -66.27
C ASP A 761 12.68 5.62 -65.17
N ASP A 762 13.81 6.35 -65.22
CA ASP A 762 13.81 7.73 -65.70
C ASP A 762 12.61 8.60 -65.25
N ASP A 763 12.86 9.60 -64.40
CA ASP A 763 13.09 10.96 -64.88
C ASP A 763 12.92 12.03 -63.78
N ASP A 764 13.88 12.95 -63.84
CA ASP A 764 13.79 14.39 -63.60
C ASP A 764 13.79 14.97 -62.17
N ASP A 765 14.99 15.44 -61.85
CA ASP A 765 15.29 16.73 -61.21
C ASP A 765 14.37 17.88 -61.68
N ASP A 766 13.83 18.65 -60.74
CA ASP A 766 13.96 20.12 -60.66
C ASP A 766 13.53 20.67 -59.29
#